data_AF-A0A259MNA4-F1
#
_entry.id   AF-A0A259MNA4-F1
#
_cell.length_a   1.000
_cell.length_b   1.000
_cell.length_c   1.000
_cell.angle_alpha   90.00
_cell.angle_beta   90.00
_cell.angle_gamma   90.00
#
_symmetry.space_group_name_H-M   'P 1'
#
loop_
_entity.id
_entity.type
_entity.pdbx_description
1 polymer ?
#
loop_
_entity_poly.entity_id
_entity_poly.type
_entity_poly.pdbx_seq_one_letter_code
_entity_poly.pdbx_strand_id
1 'polypeptide(L)'
;MTIEALADLLKRRGCDSVGYFHTDHFEPWSTSIDEASARAVDRMARMARSSSYGRRLSLFYNVFIPYRLESDGPIGRDDSHAPGDRVVFNARSATQERLARDVIRPLVTEDGHEIHLHIHHEFWTRNTSHFDHPVSRWVNASSSADADRARLDLTFKLSKEAIARETGMPFDRWAFIHGNWALNASDPLICHVSDEMAMIMQHGGFGDFSFPAGRSYCDPKLERPFTCLPIDLARAYDDPRSEPRPVDARAGAIQPDRFFIWNSPIKAIHSSLDYYSAATRDFLKAPERVVAIWLRKSVCLGGKLFIKTHAHSMRADYHSSESSPGIPHCHPDVFAVFDCLARVCERAGIELQFQTVNEVMSHLEELDGGQNTHRSGAPLARPPATPIASPCPAPSISSLPPTSEETLPPTTAREMAAEISDLHRAWMQGEGALFPADELYQSKLARPTPFESYEIAIAAAIVERYPAGATRILEIGSGYGGLAILLARLGFEVVTFEGNVRRHAACQWHLDAQISRFPLLRERLRLAPTGMFPEVFREDMLARDKINVCIATNITSSYSAENQQAMIHAAASCDELIVDLARFGLARDRQAERDSLFEMLRTTDFKPVERLCFQEPYEYWRFRSRLIHGAARITVLDADRAEPAQPAAARMAVSASPEPLASTSLRGQLFAITGDKYLTECPVCQSDDIAKLWRMPATTLPEPIQVFGGYFNQIPTLQIPATMFCFDFCHTCESIFLNPVQSQEKASYRTTDHYIRKMRNSAEWAGYEEVYNVFSRWIPADATVMLDAACGVGQYLQIARRKHPHRWRRLIGLELAEKYVDYMRKEGLDAHVFDIDTDDLLAVVPEGSVDFISFCEGFEHVERPLAALHKLLAALRPGGRLFFTAQRYGEDVRAAVRPGEPIYIGERLASELPLRLNCRVVVKTTSPTRYYMVLEK
;
A
#
# COMPACT_ATOMS: atom_id res chain seq x y z
N MET A 1 19.23 5.51 -26.66
CA MET A 1 19.58 4.72 -27.87
C MET A 1 19.34 5.62 -29.07
N THR A 2 20.10 5.53 -30.16
CA THR A 2 19.81 6.33 -31.37
C THR A 2 18.67 5.69 -32.18
N ILE A 3 18.08 6.46 -33.10
CA ILE A 3 17.06 5.96 -34.03
C ILE A 3 17.61 4.79 -34.87
N GLU A 4 18.87 4.83 -35.28
CA GLU A 4 19.54 3.75 -36.01
C GLU A 4 19.58 2.46 -35.18
N ALA A 5 19.98 2.55 -33.91
CA ALA A 5 20.05 1.39 -33.03
C ALA A 5 18.67 0.77 -32.78
N LEU A 6 17.62 1.58 -32.74
CA LEU A 6 16.23 1.13 -32.63
C LEU A 6 15.71 0.54 -33.94
N ALA A 7 16.06 1.11 -35.09
CA ALA A 7 15.71 0.56 -36.41
C ALA A 7 16.37 -0.80 -36.64
N ASP A 8 17.64 -0.95 -36.23
CA ASP A 8 18.33 -2.25 -36.26
C ASP A 8 17.70 -3.24 -35.29
N LEU A 9 17.25 -2.78 -34.12
CA LEU A 9 16.50 -3.62 -33.18
C LEU A 9 15.19 -4.12 -33.80
N LEU A 10 14.41 -3.25 -34.44
CA LEU A 10 13.18 -3.61 -35.14
C LEU A 10 13.46 -4.62 -36.27
N LYS A 11 14.46 -4.36 -37.12
CA LYS A 11 14.88 -5.30 -38.18
C LYS A 11 15.26 -6.68 -37.64
N ARG A 12 15.97 -6.73 -36.50
CA ARG A 12 16.33 -7.99 -35.84
C ARG A 12 15.12 -8.77 -35.30
N ARG A 13 13.96 -8.15 -35.14
CA ARG A 13 12.71 -8.86 -34.79
C ARG A 13 12.17 -9.69 -35.96
N GLY A 14 12.65 -9.45 -37.20
CA GLY A 14 12.21 -10.19 -38.38
C GLY A 14 10.78 -9.89 -38.79
N CYS A 15 10.26 -8.71 -38.43
CA CYS A 15 8.92 -8.26 -38.82
C CYS A 15 8.94 -7.41 -40.09
N ASP A 16 7.88 -7.49 -40.89
CA ASP A 16 7.64 -6.70 -42.10
C ASP A 16 6.76 -5.46 -41.84
N SER A 17 6.02 -5.46 -40.74
CA SER A 17 5.08 -4.42 -40.35
C SER A 17 4.96 -4.30 -38.83
N VAL A 18 4.55 -3.12 -38.35
CA VAL A 18 4.23 -2.84 -36.95
C VAL A 18 2.77 -2.40 -36.88
N GLY A 19 1.94 -3.14 -36.14
CA GLY A 19 0.57 -2.78 -35.81
C GLY A 19 0.49 -2.19 -34.40
N TYR A 20 0.10 -0.93 -34.27
CA TYR A 20 -0.25 -0.32 -33.00
C TYR A 20 -1.78 -0.34 -32.83
N PHE A 21 -2.25 -0.74 -31.65
CA PHE A 21 -3.65 -0.61 -31.27
C PHE A 21 -3.78 -0.22 -29.80
N HIS A 22 -4.87 0.46 -29.46
CA HIS A 22 -5.09 1.04 -28.15
C HIS A 22 -6.39 0.53 -27.55
N THR A 23 -6.33 0.08 -26.29
CA THR A 23 -7.47 -0.40 -25.53
C THR A 23 -7.75 0.57 -24.38
N ASP A 24 -8.55 1.61 -24.65
CA ASP A 24 -8.89 2.64 -23.66
C ASP A 24 -9.94 2.09 -22.68
N HIS A 25 -9.69 2.23 -21.39
CA HIS A 25 -10.64 1.94 -20.32
C HIS A 25 -11.59 3.14 -20.22
N PHE A 26 -12.56 3.16 -21.12
CA PHE A 26 -13.39 4.34 -21.39
C PHE A 26 -14.56 4.39 -20.41
N GLU A 27 -14.38 5.17 -19.34
CA GLU A 27 -15.32 5.32 -18.23
C GLU A 27 -15.92 6.74 -18.14
N PRO A 28 -16.79 7.15 -19.09
CA PRO A 28 -17.27 8.53 -19.17
C PRO A 28 -18.28 8.93 -18.08
N TRP A 29 -18.84 7.97 -17.33
CA TRP A 29 -20.02 8.19 -16.46
C TRP A 29 -19.81 7.91 -14.98
N SER A 30 -18.60 8.11 -14.46
CA SER A 30 -18.17 7.77 -13.08
C SER A 30 -19.26 7.83 -11.98
N THR A 31 -20.09 8.88 -11.94
CA THR A 31 -21.23 8.99 -11.00
C THR A 31 -22.60 9.12 -11.66
N SER A 32 -22.67 9.76 -12.83
CA SER A 32 -23.93 10.07 -13.51
C SER A 32 -23.72 10.45 -14.98
N ILE A 33 -24.76 10.21 -15.78
CA ILE A 33 -24.91 10.88 -17.09
C ILE A 33 -25.58 12.24 -16.84
N ASP A 34 -24.83 13.31 -17.07
CA ASP A 34 -25.30 14.70 -16.99
C ASP A 34 -24.59 15.57 -18.04
N GLU A 35 -24.98 16.83 -18.11
CA GLU A 35 -24.44 17.80 -19.06
C GLU A 35 -22.92 18.01 -18.90
N ALA A 36 -22.37 17.86 -17.70
CA ALA A 36 -20.94 18.03 -17.46
C ALA A 36 -20.15 16.81 -17.96
N SER A 37 -20.61 15.60 -17.65
CA SER A 37 -19.98 14.37 -18.16
C SER A 37 -20.13 14.25 -19.67
N ALA A 38 -21.28 14.62 -20.25
CA ALA A 38 -21.46 14.69 -21.70
C ALA A 38 -20.47 15.67 -22.37
N ARG A 39 -20.29 16.88 -21.82
CA ARG A 39 -19.29 17.83 -22.32
C ARG A 39 -17.85 17.32 -22.21
N ALA A 40 -17.56 16.47 -21.24
CA ALA A 40 -16.24 15.85 -21.11
C ALA A 40 -15.99 14.86 -22.25
N VAL A 41 -17.00 14.04 -22.60
CA VAL A 41 -16.93 13.14 -23.77
C VAL A 41 -16.75 13.92 -25.07
N ASP A 42 -17.51 14.99 -25.29
CA ASP A 42 -17.33 15.85 -26.46
C ASP A 42 -15.94 16.47 -26.55
N ARG A 43 -15.36 16.84 -25.39
CA ARG A 43 -13.99 17.36 -25.32
C ARG A 43 -12.99 16.29 -25.69
N MET A 44 -13.11 15.09 -25.13
CA MET A 44 -12.30 13.91 -25.46
C MET A 44 -12.33 13.68 -26.98
N ALA A 45 -13.52 13.64 -27.59
CA ALA A 45 -13.72 13.48 -29.02
C ALA A 45 -12.99 14.56 -29.85
N ARG A 46 -13.15 15.85 -29.48
CA ARG A 46 -12.45 16.96 -30.16
C ARG A 46 -10.93 16.83 -30.07
N MET A 47 -10.42 16.40 -28.92
CA MET A 47 -8.98 16.22 -28.72
C MET A 47 -8.45 15.02 -29.51
N ALA A 48 -9.15 13.89 -29.50
CA ALA A 48 -8.86 12.74 -30.33
C ALA A 48 -8.78 13.11 -31.82
N ARG A 49 -9.75 13.89 -32.34
CA ARG A 49 -9.72 14.41 -33.73
C ARG A 49 -8.48 15.26 -34.04
N SER A 50 -8.00 16.03 -33.07
CA SER A 50 -6.84 16.91 -33.22
C SER A 50 -5.49 16.19 -33.16
N SER A 51 -5.44 14.98 -32.60
CA SER A 51 -4.22 14.18 -32.52
C SER A 51 -4.11 13.23 -33.73
N SER A 52 -2.91 13.12 -34.31
CA SER A 52 -2.61 12.12 -35.34
C SER A 52 -2.62 10.69 -34.79
N TYR A 53 -2.48 10.53 -33.48
CA TYR A 53 -2.38 9.23 -32.79
C TYR A 53 -3.61 8.90 -31.94
N GLY A 54 -4.54 9.85 -31.80
CA GLY A 54 -5.76 9.73 -31.01
C GLY A 54 -6.99 9.30 -31.82
N ARG A 55 -6.84 8.89 -33.08
CA ARG A 55 -7.94 8.44 -33.95
C ARG A 55 -8.05 6.92 -33.91
N ARG A 56 -9.24 6.40 -34.22
CA ARG A 56 -9.49 4.95 -34.37
C ARG A 56 -9.10 4.12 -33.14
N LEU A 57 -9.31 4.69 -31.95
CA LEU A 57 -9.10 4.00 -30.68
C LEU A 57 -10.20 2.93 -30.46
N SER A 58 -9.85 1.82 -29.82
CA SER A 58 -10.81 0.87 -29.28
C SER A 58 -11.17 1.28 -27.84
N LEU A 59 -12.38 1.80 -27.68
CA LEU A 59 -12.93 2.29 -26.43
C LEU A 59 -13.70 1.15 -25.74
N PHE A 60 -13.13 0.61 -24.68
CA PHE A 60 -13.80 -0.37 -23.83
C PHE A 60 -14.71 0.39 -22.89
N TYR A 61 -15.97 0.43 -23.27
CA TYR A 61 -16.94 1.39 -22.77
C TYR A 61 -17.65 0.86 -21.52
N ASN A 62 -17.48 1.59 -20.41
CA ASN A 62 -18.23 1.37 -19.18
C ASN A 62 -19.58 2.07 -19.26
N VAL A 63 -20.59 1.28 -19.63
CA VAL A 63 -21.96 1.75 -19.79
C VAL A 63 -22.55 2.08 -18.43
N PHE A 64 -23.14 3.28 -18.28
CA PHE A 64 -23.76 3.66 -17.01
C PHE A 64 -25.03 2.84 -16.74
N ILE A 65 -24.98 1.88 -15.84
CA ILE A 65 -26.17 1.15 -15.39
C ILE A 65 -26.34 1.45 -13.90
N PRO A 66 -27.20 2.40 -13.52
CA PRO A 66 -27.38 2.73 -12.12
C PRO A 66 -27.98 1.53 -11.37
N TYR A 67 -27.54 1.31 -10.13
CA TYR A 67 -27.99 0.20 -9.30
C TYR A 67 -28.15 0.63 -7.84
N ARG A 68 -29.04 -0.05 -7.11
CA ARG A 68 -29.33 0.20 -5.69
C ARG A 68 -29.86 -1.08 -5.03
N LEU A 69 -30.08 -1.02 -3.71
CA LEU A 69 -30.86 -2.04 -3.03
C LEU A 69 -32.36 -1.72 -3.13
N GLU A 70 -33.18 -2.77 -3.22
CA GLU A 70 -34.64 -2.68 -3.14
C GLU A 70 -35.11 -1.92 -1.89
N SER A 71 -34.37 -1.99 -0.78
CA SER A 71 -34.67 -1.24 0.44
C SER A 71 -34.61 0.28 0.29
N ASP A 72 -33.93 0.78 -0.74
CA ASP A 72 -33.67 2.20 -0.93
C ASP A 72 -34.81 2.90 -1.71
N GLY A 73 -35.78 2.13 -2.22
CA GLY A 73 -36.98 2.66 -2.86
C GLY A 73 -37.73 1.61 -3.69
N PRO A 74 -39.02 1.85 -4.01
CA PRO A 74 -39.83 0.88 -4.77
C PRO A 74 -39.19 0.56 -6.13
N ILE A 75 -39.34 -0.68 -6.58
CA ILE A 75 -38.93 -1.11 -7.92
C ILE A 75 -39.85 -0.43 -8.94
N GLY A 76 -39.28 0.42 -9.78
CA GLY A 76 -40.01 1.10 -10.85
C GLY A 76 -40.43 0.13 -11.95
N ARG A 77 -41.42 0.54 -12.76
CA ARG A 77 -41.94 -0.28 -13.88
C ARG A 77 -40.86 -0.68 -14.89
N ASP A 78 -39.88 0.20 -15.10
CA ASP A 78 -38.83 0.04 -16.10
C ASP A 78 -37.49 -0.44 -15.48
N ASP A 79 -37.44 -0.63 -14.16
CA ASP A 79 -36.27 -1.17 -13.46
C ASP A 79 -36.13 -2.68 -13.74
N SER A 80 -34.90 -3.19 -13.68
CA SER A 80 -34.57 -4.60 -13.90
C SER A 80 -33.86 -5.19 -12.69
N HIS A 81 -34.14 -6.45 -12.36
CA HIS A 81 -33.47 -7.18 -11.27
C HIS A 81 -33.44 -8.67 -11.59
N ALA A 82 -32.46 -9.37 -11.03
CA ALA A 82 -32.43 -10.83 -11.12
C ALA A 82 -33.60 -11.44 -10.31
N PRO A 83 -34.23 -12.54 -10.76
CA PRO A 83 -35.35 -13.15 -10.05
C PRO A 83 -34.99 -13.53 -8.61
N GLY A 84 -35.77 -13.03 -7.65
CA GLY A 84 -35.53 -13.28 -6.21
C GLY A 84 -34.37 -12.51 -5.59
N ASP A 85 -33.78 -11.57 -6.34
CA ASP A 85 -32.67 -10.74 -5.89
C ASP A 85 -33.13 -9.36 -5.39
N ARG A 86 -32.33 -8.74 -4.53
CA ARG A 86 -32.61 -7.42 -3.96
C ARG A 86 -31.77 -6.30 -4.58
N VAL A 87 -30.81 -6.63 -5.43
CA VAL A 87 -30.11 -5.63 -6.25
C VAL A 87 -30.98 -5.27 -7.44
N VAL A 88 -31.26 -3.99 -7.58
CA VAL A 88 -32.13 -3.45 -8.63
C VAL A 88 -31.31 -2.52 -9.51
N PHE A 89 -31.27 -2.83 -10.81
CA PHE A 89 -30.70 -1.98 -11.86
C PHE A 89 -31.77 -1.02 -12.36
N ASN A 90 -31.52 0.28 -12.18
CA ASN A 90 -32.45 1.34 -12.52
C ASN A 90 -32.51 1.62 -14.02
N ALA A 91 -33.71 1.91 -14.51
CA ALA A 91 -33.85 2.51 -15.83
C ALA A 91 -33.22 3.91 -15.87
N ARG A 92 -32.61 4.24 -17.00
CA ARG A 92 -32.15 5.61 -17.25
C ARG A 92 -33.32 6.51 -17.59
N SER A 93 -33.23 7.77 -17.18
CA SER A 93 -34.19 8.79 -17.60
C SER A 93 -34.06 9.09 -19.10
N ALA A 94 -35.13 9.61 -19.71
CA ALA A 94 -35.11 10.05 -21.10
C ALA A 94 -34.01 11.11 -21.39
N THR A 95 -33.65 11.93 -20.40
CA THR A 95 -32.56 12.91 -20.54
C THR A 95 -31.20 12.23 -20.59
N GLN A 96 -30.95 11.24 -19.71
CA GLN A 96 -29.70 10.47 -19.73
C GLN A 96 -29.56 9.68 -21.04
N GLU A 97 -30.64 9.06 -21.53
CA GLU A 97 -30.67 8.34 -22.81
C GLU A 97 -30.43 9.25 -24.04
N ARG A 98 -30.80 10.53 -23.96
CA ARG A 98 -30.46 11.51 -24.99
C ARG A 98 -28.99 11.93 -24.89
N LEU A 99 -28.55 12.38 -23.70
CA LEU A 99 -27.19 12.86 -23.49
C LEU A 99 -26.13 11.82 -23.87
N ALA A 100 -26.28 10.57 -23.42
CA ALA A 100 -25.34 9.51 -23.78
C ALA A 100 -25.30 9.27 -25.30
N ARG A 101 -26.48 9.17 -25.95
CA ARG A 101 -26.57 8.97 -27.39
C ARG A 101 -25.94 10.09 -28.20
N ASP A 102 -26.17 11.34 -27.79
CA ASP A 102 -25.74 12.52 -28.52
C ASP A 102 -24.20 12.63 -28.56
N VAL A 103 -23.50 12.14 -27.53
CA VAL A 103 -22.03 12.22 -27.44
C VAL A 103 -21.32 10.90 -27.77
N ILE A 104 -21.96 9.74 -27.58
CA ILE A 104 -21.34 8.43 -27.88
C ILE A 104 -21.49 8.06 -29.36
N ARG A 105 -22.61 8.39 -29.99
CA ARG A 105 -22.83 8.05 -31.40
C ARG A 105 -21.77 8.64 -32.34
N PRO A 106 -21.41 9.93 -32.25
CA PRO A 106 -20.42 10.52 -33.15
C PRO A 106 -19.04 9.87 -33.03
N LEU A 107 -18.64 9.39 -31.84
CA LEU A 107 -17.38 8.67 -31.66
C LEU A 107 -17.26 7.48 -32.60
N VAL A 108 -18.36 6.75 -32.83
CA VAL A 108 -18.38 5.59 -33.71
C VAL A 108 -18.64 5.99 -35.16
N THR A 109 -19.69 6.77 -35.40
CA THR A 109 -20.18 7.02 -36.77
C THR A 109 -19.37 8.07 -37.53
N GLU A 110 -18.75 9.02 -36.83
CA GLU A 110 -18.02 10.14 -37.44
C GLU A 110 -16.51 10.02 -37.22
N ASP A 111 -16.09 9.67 -35.99
CA ASP A 111 -14.66 9.64 -35.63
C ASP A 111 -13.99 8.28 -35.91
N GLY A 112 -14.78 7.24 -36.18
CA GLY A 112 -14.29 5.90 -36.50
C GLY A 112 -13.63 5.18 -35.30
N HIS A 113 -13.99 5.57 -34.08
CA HIS A 113 -13.64 4.78 -32.89
C HIS A 113 -14.46 3.49 -32.83
N GLU A 114 -13.86 2.48 -32.24
CA GLU A 114 -14.50 1.20 -32.00
C GLU A 114 -15.01 1.13 -30.56
N ILE A 115 -16.20 0.58 -30.35
CA ILE A 115 -16.75 0.37 -29.02
C ILE A 115 -16.68 -1.12 -28.67
N HIS A 116 -16.19 -1.37 -27.47
CA HIS A 116 -16.13 -2.67 -26.81
C HIS A 116 -16.69 -2.56 -25.40
N LEU A 117 -16.78 -3.66 -24.66
CA LEU A 117 -17.42 -3.66 -23.35
C LEU A 117 -16.39 -3.65 -22.22
N HIS A 118 -16.58 -2.73 -21.28
CA HIS A 118 -15.87 -2.69 -20.00
C HIS A 118 -16.89 -2.76 -18.87
N ILE A 119 -16.69 -3.64 -17.89
CA ILE A 119 -17.62 -3.76 -16.76
C ILE A 119 -16.85 -3.78 -15.44
N HIS A 120 -17.32 -2.95 -14.51
CA HIS A 120 -17.05 -3.09 -13.08
C HIS A 120 -18.24 -3.75 -12.40
N HIS A 121 -18.11 -5.04 -12.08
CA HIS A 121 -19.17 -5.78 -11.40
C HIS A 121 -18.87 -6.09 -9.93
N GLU A 122 -17.66 -5.77 -9.45
CA GLU A 122 -17.22 -5.92 -8.06
C GLU A 122 -18.06 -5.09 -7.05
N PHE A 123 -18.87 -4.14 -7.52
CA PHE A 123 -19.75 -3.37 -6.66
C PHE A 123 -21.10 -4.05 -6.36
N TRP A 124 -21.47 -5.08 -7.14
CA TRP A 124 -22.77 -5.76 -7.05
C TRP A 124 -22.71 -7.29 -7.29
N THR A 125 -21.51 -7.87 -7.42
CA THR A 125 -21.25 -9.30 -7.23
C THR A 125 -20.36 -9.52 -6.02
N ARG A 126 -20.34 -10.74 -5.46
CA ARG A 126 -19.46 -11.05 -4.33
C ARG A 126 -17.98 -10.94 -4.68
N ASN A 127 -17.22 -10.49 -3.69
CA ASN A 127 -15.77 -10.49 -3.64
C ASN A 127 -15.33 -10.41 -2.17
N THR A 128 -14.03 -10.52 -1.90
CA THR A 128 -13.50 -10.36 -0.53
C THR A 128 -13.13 -8.92 -0.18
N SER A 129 -13.05 -8.00 -1.15
CA SER A 129 -12.75 -6.58 -0.89
C SER A 129 -13.91 -5.85 -0.22
N HIS A 130 -13.56 -4.88 0.62
CA HIS A 130 -14.53 -3.97 1.23
C HIS A 130 -14.65 -2.69 0.40
N PHE A 131 -15.32 -2.78 -0.75
CA PHE A 131 -15.81 -1.57 -1.41
C PHE A 131 -16.88 -0.94 -0.52
N ASP A 132 -16.66 0.31 -0.08
CA ASP A 132 -17.57 1.02 0.81
C ASP A 132 -18.83 1.51 0.08
N HIS A 133 -19.62 0.57 -0.44
CA HIS A 133 -20.88 0.81 -1.13
C HIS A 133 -21.99 -0.05 -0.49
N PRO A 134 -23.20 0.50 -0.23
CA PRO A 134 -24.28 -0.24 0.42
C PRO A 134 -24.63 -1.56 -0.28
N VAL A 135 -24.66 -1.55 -1.62
CA VAL A 135 -24.93 -2.75 -2.44
C VAL A 135 -23.81 -3.78 -2.27
N SER A 136 -22.54 -3.37 -2.30
CA SER A 136 -21.40 -4.26 -2.12
C SER A 136 -21.43 -4.96 -0.76
N ARG A 137 -21.71 -4.21 0.31
CA ARG A 137 -21.88 -4.80 1.66
C ARG A 137 -23.01 -5.82 1.70
N TRP A 138 -24.13 -5.54 1.06
CA TRP A 138 -25.27 -6.46 1.03
C TRP A 138 -24.96 -7.73 0.22
N VAL A 139 -24.36 -7.61 -0.98
CA VAL A 139 -24.05 -8.78 -1.81
C VAL A 139 -23.02 -9.67 -1.11
N ASN A 140 -21.99 -9.09 -0.48
CA ASN A 140 -20.99 -9.85 0.27
C ASN A 140 -21.58 -10.56 1.50
N ALA A 141 -22.61 -9.98 2.13
CA ALA A 141 -23.26 -10.57 3.29
C ALA A 141 -24.39 -11.57 2.96
N SER A 142 -25.02 -11.47 1.78
CA SER A 142 -26.32 -12.12 1.53
C SER A 142 -26.50 -12.73 0.14
N SER A 143 -25.55 -12.54 -0.80
CA SER A 143 -25.64 -13.10 -2.15
C SER A 143 -25.14 -14.56 -2.24
N SER A 144 -25.44 -15.21 -3.36
CA SER A 144 -24.96 -16.54 -3.75
C SER A 144 -24.25 -16.48 -5.10
N ALA A 145 -23.58 -17.57 -5.50
CA ALA A 145 -22.92 -17.65 -6.81
C ALA A 145 -23.93 -17.55 -7.96
N ASP A 146 -25.07 -18.21 -7.80
CA ASP A 146 -26.16 -18.16 -8.78
C ASP A 146 -26.76 -16.75 -8.89
N ALA A 147 -26.88 -16.02 -7.77
CA ALA A 147 -27.35 -14.64 -7.79
C ALA A 147 -26.32 -13.71 -8.47
N ASP A 148 -25.02 -13.87 -8.19
CA ASP A 148 -23.97 -13.11 -8.86
C ASP A 148 -23.97 -13.36 -10.38
N ARG A 149 -24.08 -14.63 -10.79
CA ARG A 149 -24.25 -15.05 -12.19
C ARG A 149 -25.48 -14.41 -12.81
N ALA A 150 -26.63 -14.44 -12.12
CA ALA A 150 -27.85 -13.84 -12.63
C ALA A 150 -27.76 -12.31 -12.79
N ARG A 151 -27.10 -11.61 -11.85
CA ARG A 151 -26.85 -10.17 -11.96
C ARG A 151 -25.90 -9.84 -13.11
N LEU A 152 -24.83 -10.63 -13.28
CA LEU A 152 -23.86 -10.38 -14.35
C LEU A 152 -24.46 -10.68 -15.73
N ASP A 153 -25.23 -11.76 -15.86
CA ASP A 153 -25.99 -12.07 -17.09
C ASP A 153 -26.94 -10.92 -17.47
N LEU A 154 -27.72 -10.44 -16.48
CA LEU A 154 -28.62 -9.30 -16.67
C LEU A 154 -27.84 -8.04 -17.06
N THR A 155 -26.70 -7.78 -16.43
CA THR A 155 -25.88 -6.60 -16.72
C THR A 155 -25.28 -6.64 -18.12
N PHE A 156 -24.83 -7.80 -18.61
CA PHE A 156 -24.41 -7.95 -20.00
C PHE A 156 -25.54 -7.61 -20.96
N LYS A 157 -26.74 -8.15 -20.72
CA LYS A 157 -27.92 -7.85 -21.53
C LYS A 157 -28.23 -6.34 -21.56
N LEU A 158 -28.32 -5.71 -20.39
CA LEU A 158 -28.62 -4.28 -20.27
C LEU A 158 -27.55 -3.41 -20.92
N SER A 159 -26.27 -3.77 -20.76
CA SER A 159 -25.14 -3.05 -21.36
C SER A 159 -25.20 -3.09 -22.88
N LYS A 160 -25.42 -4.27 -23.47
CA LYS A 160 -25.54 -4.42 -24.92
C LYS A 160 -26.70 -3.62 -25.49
N GLU A 161 -27.87 -3.68 -24.84
CA GLU A 161 -29.05 -2.93 -25.27
C GLU A 161 -28.82 -1.42 -25.19
N ALA A 162 -28.15 -0.93 -24.14
CA ALA A 162 -27.79 0.48 -24.00
C ALA A 162 -26.78 0.92 -25.07
N ILE A 163 -25.69 0.17 -25.29
CA ILE A 163 -24.71 0.47 -26.35
C ILE A 163 -25.38 0.52 -27.71
N ALA A 164 -26.26 -0.44 -28.02
CA ALA A 164 -26.96 -0.46 -29.29
C ALA A 164 -27.85 0.78 -29.50
N ARG A 165 -28.54 1.24 -28.45
CA ARG A 165 -29.35 2.48 -28.51
C ARG A 165 -28.49 3.73 -28.69
N GLU A 166 -27.38 3.82 -27.95
CA GLU A 166 -26.49 4.97 -27.96
C GLU A 166 -25.76 5.09 -29.30
N THR A 167 -25.08 4.03 -29.73
CA THR A 167 -24.36 3.98 -31.01
C THR A 167 -25.29 3.97 -32.22
N GLY A 168 -26.52 3.47 -32.06
CA GLY A 168 -27.45 3.27 -33.17
C GLY A 168 -27.11 2.06 -34.06
N MET A 169 -26.25 1.16 -33.59
CA MET A 169 -25.79 -0.03 -34.32
C MET A 169 -26.00 -1.31 -33.47
N PRO A 170 -26.21 -2.49 -34.09
CA PRO A 170 -26.21 -3.74 -33.35
C PRO A 170 -24.88 -4.01 -32.63
N PHE A 171 -24.94 -4.61 -31.44
CA PHE A 171 -23.75 -4.88 -30.59
C PHE A 171 -23.63 -6.39 -30.29
N ASP A 172 -23.55 -7.19 -31.36
CA ASP A 172 -23.62 -8.66 -31.28
C ASP A 172 -22.25 -9.36 -31.20
N ARG A 173 -21.17 -8.64 -31.53
CA ARG A 173 -19.79 -9.14 -31.46
C ARG A 173 -18.88 -8.06 -30.87
N TRP A 174 -18.20 -8.38 -29.78
CA TRP A 174 -17.42 -7.40 -29.02
C TRP A 174 -16.26 -8.03 -28.25
N ALA A 175 -15.26 -7.22 -27.92
CA ALA A 175 -14.17 -7.59 -27.00
C ALA A 175 -14.47 -7.10 -25.58
N PHE A 176 -13.87 -7.74 -24.59
CA PHE A 176 -14.08 -7.44 -23.18
C PHE A 176 -12.83 -6.90 -22.49
N ILE A 177 -13.03 -6.00 -21.52
CA ILE A 177 -12.08 -5.73 -20.44
C ILE A 177 -12.81 -5.84 -19.11
N HIS A 178 -12.19 -6.54 -18.17
CA HIS A 178 -12.66 -6.62 -16.80
C HIS A 178 -12.17 -5.41 -16.00
N GLY A 179 -13.08 -4.71 -15.30
CA GLY A 179 -12.74 -3.65 -14.36
C GLY A 179 -11.84 -4.15 -13.23
N ASN A 180 -10.74 -3.46 -12.92
CA ASN A 180 -9.72 -3.96 -11.96
C ASN A 180 -9.00 -5.28 -12.37
N TRP A 181 -9.09 -5.70 -13.64
CA TRP A 181 -8.26 -6.74 -14.27
C TRP A 181 -8.34 -8.14 -13.60
N ALA A 182 -9.52 -8.59 -13.20
CA ALA A 182 -9.72 -9.82 -12.43
C ALA A 182 -10.52 -10.90 -13.17
N LEU A 183 -10.41 -10.97 -14.50
CA LEU A 183 -11.14 -11.91 -15.37
C LEU A 183 -11.25 -13.31 -14.78
N ASN A 184 -12.48 -13.85 -14.79
CA ASN A 184 -12.84 -15.21 -14.46
C ASN A 184 -12.39 -15.62 -13.05
N ALA A 185 -12.65 -14.75 -12.07
CA ALA A 185 -12.25 -14.88 -10.67
C ALA A 185 -10.74 -15.10 -10.47
N SER A 186 -9.92 -14.44 -11.29
CA SER A 186 -8.46 -14.52 -11.15
C SER A 186 -7.91 -13.77 -9.94
N ASP A 187 -8.72 -12.90 -9.35
CA ASP A 187 -8.47 -12.23 -8.08
C ASP A 187 -9.75 -12.19 -7.22
N PRO A 188 -9.85 -13.00 -6.15
CA PRO A 188 -11.06 -13.07 -5.32
C PRO A 188 -11.38 -11.75 -4.58
N LEU A 189 -10.39 -10.87 -4.42
CA LEU A 189 -10.61 -9.53 -3.85
C LEU A 189 -11.51 -8.69 -4.75
N ILE A 190 -11.58 -9.00 -6.05
CA ILE A 190 -12.32 -8.24 -7.04
C ILE A 190 -13.51 -9.03 -7.58
N CYS A 191 -13.32 -10.31 -7.90
CA CYS A 191 -14.30 -11.12 -8.61
C CYS A 191 -14.33 -12.57 -8.09
N HIS A 192 -15.53 -13.07 -7.75
CA HIS A 192 -15.77 -14.48 -7.43
C HIS A 192 -16.46 -15.26 -8.56
N VAL A 193 -16.71 -14.65 -9.72
CA VAL A 193 -17.45 -15.28 -10.83
C VAL A 193 -16.48 -16.13 -11.67
N SER A 194 -16.55 -17.45 -11.52
CA SER A 194 -15.63 -18.41 -12.14
C SER A 194 -16.00 -18.87 -13.55
N ASP A 195 -17.20 -18.56 -14.03
CA ASP A 195 -17.69 -18.87 -15.38
C ASP A 195 -17.89 -17.63 -16.26
N GLU A 196 -17.29 -16.50 -15.88
CA GLU A 196 -17.41 -15.23 -16.58
C GLU A 196 -17.10 -15.32 -18.07
N MET A 197 -16.05 -16.05 -18.48
CA MET A 197 -15.73 -16.23 -19.90
C MET A 197 -16.86 -16.90 -20.70
N ALA A 198 -17.53 -17.90 -20.11
CA ALA A 198 -18.66 -18.56 -20.74
C ALA A 198 -19.84 -17.60 -20.90
N MET A 199 -20.09 -16.78 -19.89
CA MET A 199 -21.14 -15.76 -19.93
C MET A 199 -20.83 -14.69 -20.99
N ILE A 200 -19.59 -14.19 -21.06
CA ILE A 200 -19.15 -13.24 -22.09
C ILE A 200 -19.44 -13.83 -23.49
N MET A 201 -19.04 -15.07 -23.73
CA MET A 201 -19.27 -15.75 -25.02
C MET A 201 -20.75 -15.93 -25.34
N GLN A 202 -21.58 -16.29 -24.34
CA GLN A 202 -23.02 -16.41 -24.51
C GLN A 202 -23.66 -15.08 -24.96
N HIS A 203 -23.08 -13.95 -24.55
CA HIS A 203 -23.53 -12.62 -24.93
C HIS A 203 -22.84 -12.05 -26.19
N GLY A 204 -22.04 -12.85 -26.90
CA GLY A 204 -21.38 -12.47 -28.16
C GLY A 204 -19.98 -11.87 -28.00
N GLY A 205 -19.45 -11.86 -26.78
CA GLY A 205 -18.07 -11.44 -26.53
C GLY A 205 -17.08 -12.52 -27.00
N PHE A 206 -16.10 -12.16 -27.82
CA PHE A 206 -15.18 -13.14 -28.41
C PHE A 206 -13.86 -13.31 -27.65
N GLY A 207 -13.50 -12.35 -26.80
CA GLY A 207 -12.24 -12.41 -26.07
C GLY A 207 -11.98 -11.24 -25.14
N ASP A 208 -10.96 -11.41 -24.30
CA ASP A 208 -10.53 -10.43 -23.30
C ASP A 208 -9.22 -9.75 -23.67
N PHE A 209 -9.18 -8.45 -23.39
CA PHE A 209 -8.05 -7.56 -23.62
C PHE A 209 -7.65 -6.85 -22.32
N SER A 210 -7.83 -7.47 -21.16
CA SER A 210 -7.40 -6.93 -19.88
C SER A 210 -5.87 -6.98 -19.74
N PHE A 211 -5.17 -7.89 -20.42
CA PHE A 211 -3.74 -8.14 -20.18
C PHE A 211 -2.79 -7.37 -21.12
N PRO A 212 -1.60 -6.93 -20.66
CA PRO A 212 -1.07 -7.11 -19.31
C PRO A 212 -1.86 -6.30 -18.27
N ALA A 213 -2.24 -6.96 -17.20
CA ALA A 213 -3.05 -6.43 -16.11
C ALA A 213 -2.24 -5.48 -15.23
N GLY A 214 -2.89 -4.47 -14.66
CA GLY A 214 -2.29 -3.65 -13.60
C GLY A 214 -1.85 -4.48 -12.38
N ARG A 215 -2.51 -5.62 -12.16
CA ARG A 215 -2.19 -6.63 -11.15
C ARG A 215 -1.48 -7.80 -11.82
N SER A 216 -0.15 -7.81 -11.80
CA SER A 216 0.64 -8.79 -12.56
C SER A 216 0.41 -10.25 -12.16
N TYR A 217 -0.18 -10.52 -10.99
CA TYR A 217 -0.56 -11.88 -10.60
C TYR A 217 -1.82 -12.37 -11.33
N CYS A 218 -2.65 -11.48 -11.89
CA CYS A 218 -3.76 -11.83 -12.78
C CYS A 218 -3.29 -12.16 -14.20
N ASP A 219 -2.07 -11.76 -14.60
CA ASP A 219 -1.58 -12.05 -15.95
C ASP A 219 -1.57 -13.56 -16.25
N PRO A 220 -2.06 -13.99 -17.43
CA PRO A 220 -1.90 -15.37 -17.88
C PRO A 220 -0.44 -15.81 -17.92
N LYS A 221 -0.18 -17.08 -17.67
CA LYS A 221 1.16 -17.68 -17.76
C LYS A 221 1.69 -17.65 -19.19
N LEU A 222 0.83 -17.81 -20.19
CA LEU A 222 1.21 -17.68 -21.59
C LEU A 222 1.40 -16.21 -21.96
N GLU A 223 2.66 -15.79 -22.13
CA GLU A 223 3.04 -14.42 -22.51
C GLU A 223 2.90 -14.18 -24.03
N ARG A 224 1.79 -14.60 -24.63
CA ARG A 224 1.42 -14.35 -26.04
C ARG A 224 -0.09 -14.50 -26.22
N PRO A 225 -0.72 -14.00 -27.30
CA PRO A 225 -2.12 -14.24 -27.58
C PRO A 225 -2.42 -15.74 -27.73
N PHE A 226 -3.53 -16.17 -27.14
CA PHE A 226 -3.96 -17.57 -27.11
C PHE A 226 -5.48 -17.66 -26.99
N THR A 227 -6.02 -18.86 -27.17
CA THR A 227 -7.43 -19.16 -26.88
C THR A 227 -7.53 -20.26 -25.84
N CYS A 228 -8.64 -20.33 -25.11
CA CYS A 228 -8.93 -21.39 -24.14
C CYS A 228 -10.42 -21.77 -24.13
N LEU A 229 -10.76 -22.96 -23.65
CA LEU A 229 -12.15 -23.35 -23.42
C LEU A 229 -12.71 -22.58 -22.22
N PRO A 230 -13.95 -22.05 -22.30
CA PRO A 230 -14.55 -21.27 -21.23
C PRO A 230 -15.13 -22.18 -20.14
N ILE A 231 -14.27 -22.83 -19.36
CA ILE A 231 -14.68 -23.72 -18.27
C ILE A 231 -14.98 -22.91 -16.99
N ASP A 232 -15.96 -23.38 -16.21
CA ASP A 232 -16.32 -22.80 -14.90
C ASP A 232 -15.24 -23.15 -13.86
N LEU A 233 -14.23 -22.28 -13.77
CA LEU A 233 -13.10 -22.42 -12.86
C LEU A 233 -12.40 -21.07 -12.67
N ALA A 234 -12.07 -20.72 -11.44
CA ALA A 234 -11.24 -19.54 -11.17
C ALA A 234 -9.94 -19.58 -11.97
N ARG A 235 -9.64 -18.48 -12.69
CA ARG A 235 -8.45 -18.36 -13.55
C ARG A 235 -8.34 -19.50 -14.58
N ALA A 236 -9.48 -19.94 -15.13
CA ALA A 236 -9.58 -21.07 -16.06
C ALA A 236 -8.57 -21.01 -17.21
N TYR A 237 -8.25 -19.82 -17.72
CA TYR A 237 -7.31 -19.63 -18.84
C TYR A 237 -5.87 -20.12 -18.59
N ASP A 238 -5.47 -20.34 -17.34
CA ASP A 238 -4.18 -20.93 -16.98
C ASP A 238 -4.29 -22.43 -16.60
N ASP A 239 -5.50 -22.97 -16.50
CA ASP A 239 -5.73 -24.36 -16.15
C ASP A 239 -5.59 -25.25 -17.40
N PRO A 240 -4.82 -26.35 -17.33
CA PRO A 240 -4.65 -27.27 -18.46
C PRO A 240 -5.96 -27.83 -19.03
N ARG A 241 -7.02 -27.96 -18.22
CA ARG A 241 -8.35 -28.42 -18.65
C ARG A 241 -9.05 -27.44 -19.59
N SER A 242 -8.66 -26.17 -19.57
CA SER A 242 -9.12 -25.19 -20.56
C SER A 242 -8.38 -25.32 -21.91
N GLU A 243 -7.38 -26.21 -21.98
CA GLU A 243 -6.55 -26.47 -23.16
C GLU A 243 -6.00 -25.18 -23.80
N PRO A 244 -5.23 -24.34 -23.11
CA PRO A 244 -4.80 -23.06 -23.70
C PRO A 244 -3.95 -23.28 -24.95
N ARG A 245 -4.35 -22.69 -26.08
CA ARG A 245 -3.72 -22.85 -27.41
C ARG A 245 -3.20 -21.51 -27.91
N PRO A 246 -1.88 -21.34 -28.06
CA PRO A 246 -1.31 -20.12 -28.65
C PRO A 246 -1.85 -19.86 -30.06
N VAL A 247 -2.13 -18.61 -30.38
CA VAL A 247 -2.46 -18.18 -31.74
C VAL A 247 -1.17 -18.04 -32.54
N ASP A 248 -1.06 -18.76 -33.66
CA ASP A 248 0.09 -18.75 -34.56
C ASP A 248 -0.32 -19.09 -36.00
N ALA A 249 0.61 -19.00 -36.94
CA ALA A 249 0.37 -19.31 -38.34
C ALA A 249 -0.20 -20.73 -38.50
N ARG A 250 -1.45 -20.83 -38.99
CA ARG A 250 -2.17 -22.10 -39.24
C ARG A 250 -2.31 -22.99 -38.00
N ALA A 251 -2.34 -22.41 -36.80
CA ALA A 251 -2.51 -23.17 -35.57
C ALA A 251 -3.96 -23.67 -35.39
N GLY A 252 -4.95 -23.03 -36.03
CA GLY A 252 -6.36 -23.32 -35.85
C GLY A 252 -6.81 -23.13 -34.40
N ALA A 253 -6.19 -22.21 -33.67
CA ALA A 253 -6.50 -21.90 -32.29
C ALA A 253 -7.79 -21.07 -32.14
N ILE A 254 -8.10 -20.18 -33.09
CA ILE A 254 -9.27 -19.31 -33.05
C ILE A 254 -10.47 -20.09 -33.58
N GLN A 255 -11.30 -20.58 -32.66
CA GLN A 255 -12.51 -21.36 -32.97
C GLN A 255 -13.71 -20.80 -32.21
N PRO A 256 -14.95 -20.96 -32.72
CA PRO A 256 -16.15 -20.36 -32.12
C PRO A 256 -16.46 -20.79 -30.68
N ASP A 257 -15.98 -21.96 -30.27
CA ASP A 257 -16.16 -22.54 -28.93
C ASP A 257 -15.04 -22.18 -27.94
N ARG A 258 -14.09 -21.33 -28.36
CA ARG A 258 -12.93 -20.93 -27.54
C ARG A 258 -12.92 -19.43 -27.30
N PHE A 259 -12.57 -19.05 -26.08
CA PHE A 259 -12.42 -17.67 -25.68
C PHE A 259 -11.02 -17.17 -26.03
N PHE A 260 -10.93 -16.01 -26.69
CA PHE A 260 -9.64 -15.39 -27.01
C PHE A 260 -9.10 -14.57 -25.85
N ILE A 261 -7.79 -14.63 -25.63
CA ILE A 261 -7.11 -13.82 -24.62
C ILE A 261 -5.91 -13.14 -25.26
N TRP A 262 -5.92 -11.81 -25.23
CA TRP A 262 -4.73 -11.03 -25.54
C TRP A 262 -3.81 -11.02 -24.32
N ASN A 263 -2.60 -11.58 -24.46
CA ASN A 263 -1.52 -11.35 -23.51
C ASN A 263 -0.18 -11.14 -24.23
N SER A 264 0.79 -10.52 -23.55
CA SER A 264 2.10 -10.24 -24.11
C SER A 264 3.18 -10.15 -23.03
N PRO A 265 4.48 -10.28 -23.38
CA PRO A 265 5.57 -10.17 -22.41
C PRO A 265 5.76 -8.76 -21.84
N ILE A 266 5.24 -7.73 -22.53
CA ILE A 266 5.27 -6.36 -22.01
C ILE A 266 4.38 -6.28 -20.74
N LYS A 267 4.81 -5.52 -19.74
CA LYS A 267 4.07 -5.35 -18.48
C LYS A 267 3.25 -4.07 -18.52
N ALA A 268 2.16 -4.02 -17.76
CA ALA A 268 1.21 -2.91 -17.76
C ALA A 268 1.87 -1.54 -17.60
N ILE A 269 2.83 -1.41 -16.69
CA ILE A 269 3.58 -0.17 -16.43
C ILE A 269 4.35 0.37 -17.66
N HIS A 270 4.66 -0.49 -18.63
CA HIS A 270 5.40 -0.14 -19.84
C HIS A 270 4.49 0.01 -21.08
N SER A 271 3.23 -0.42 -20.99
CA SER A 271 2.22 -0.28 -22.03
C SER A 271 1.12 0.74 -21.68
N SER A 272 1.18 1.32 -20.48
CA SER A 272 0.26 2.37 -20.03
C SER A 272 0.67 3.73 -20.61
N LEU A 273 -0.31 4.50 -21.06
CA LEU A 273 -0.12 5.91 -21.45
C LEU A 273 -0.58 6.88 -20.33
N ASP A 274 -0.87 6.35 -19.14
CA ASP A 274 -1.49 7.14 -18.08
C ASP A 274 -0.52 8.13 -17.41
N TYR A 275 -0.53 9.38 -17.85
CA TYR A 275 0.41 10.42 -17.39
C TYR A 275 -0.02 11.13 -16.08
N TYR A 276 -1.08 10.71 -15.41
CA TYR A 276 -1.39 11.20 -14.05
C TYR A 276 -0.45 10.59 -12.99
N SER A 277 0.16 9.44 -13.27
CA SER A 277 1.17 8.81 -12.41
C SER A 277 2.55 9.47 -12.63
N ALA A 278 3.24 9.82 -11.54
CA ALA A 278 4.59 10.38 -11.62
C ALA A 278 5.59 9.43 -12.30
N ALA A 279 5.52 8.13 -11.98
CA ALA A 279 6.39 7.12 -12.58
C ALA A 279 6.18 7.00 -14.09
N THR A 280 4.92 7.02 -14.54
CA THR A 280 4.59 6.97 -15.97
C THR A 280 5.03 8.25 -16.68
N ARG A 281 4.84 9.44 -16.08
CA ARG A 281 5.36 10.70 -16.65
C ARG A 281 6.85 10.65 -16.86
N ASP A 282 7.60 10.23 -15.84
CA ASP A 282 9.06 10.18 -15.94
C ASP A 282 9.54 9.14 -16.95
N PHE A 283 8.79 8.05 -17.13
CA PHE A 283 9.04 7.07 -18.18
C PHE A 283 8.80 7.64 -19.59
N LEU A 284 7.69 8.36 -19.80
CA LEU A 284 7.30 8.93 -21.10
C LEU A 284 8.24 10.04 -21.58
N LYS A 285 8.93 10.75 -20.68
CA LYS A 285 9.96 11.75 -21.01
C LYS A 285 11.17 11.18 -21.76
N ALA A 286 11.33 9.85 -21.81
CA ALA A 286 12.43 9.17 -22.46
C ALA A 286 11.94 8.33 -23.67
N PRO A 287 11.54 8.97 -24.79
CA PRO A 287 10.83 8.30 -25.89
C PRO A 287 11.60 7.11 -26.48
N GLU A 288 12.93 7.21 -26.63
CA GLU A 288 13.75 6.13 -27.16
C GLU A 288 13.79 4.92 -26.21
N ARG A 289 13.68 5.14 -24.89
CA ARG A 289 13.60 4.07 -23.90
C ARG A 289 12.24 3.36 -23.98
N VAL A 290 11.15 4.12 -24.13
CA VAL A 290 9.81 3.57 -24.30
C VAL A 290 9.74 2.71 -25.56
N VAL A 291 10.14 3.27 -26.70
CA VAL A 291 10.17 2.55 -27.99
C VAL A 291 11.07 1.31 -27.92
N ALA A 292 12.25 1.39 -27.29
CA ALA A 292 13.11 0.22 -27.11
C ALA A 292 12.40 -0.93 -26.37
N ILE A 293 11.59 -0.61 -25.35
CA ILE A 293 10.84 -1.62 -24.58
C ILE A 293 9.70 -2.19 -25.43
N TRP A 294 8.93 -1.35 -26.11
CA TRP A 294 7.87 -1.79 -27.02
C TRP A 294 8.44 -2.76 -28.07
N LEU A 295 9.52 -2.38 -28.77
CA LEU A 295 10.14 -3.23 -29.78
C LEU A 295 10.66 -4.58 -29.25
N ARG A 296 11.15 -4.62 -28.00
CA ARG A 296 11.68 -5.85 -27.37
C ARG A 296 10.60 -6.77 -26.83
N LYS A 297 9.54 -6.20 -26.25
CA LYS A 297 8.59 -6.91 -25.39
C LYS A 297 7.21 -7.08 -26.01
N SER A 298 6.92 -6.41 -27.12
CA SER A 298 5.73 -6.65 -27.93
C SER A 298 5.80 -7.98 -28.69
N VAL A 299 4.63 -8.52 -29.02
CA VAL A 299 4.47 -9.83 -29.66
C VAL A 299 4.63 -9.70 -31.15
N CYS A 300 5.41 -10.61 -31.76
CA CYS A 300 5.55 -10.69 -33.21
C CYS A 300 4.87 -11.98 -33.69
N LEU A 301 3.86 -11.86 -34.55
CA LEU A 301 3.07 -12.98 -35.09
C LEU A 301 2.94 -12.81 -36.61
N GLY A 302 3.21 -13.85 -37.38
CA GLY A 302 3.01 -13.83 -38.83
C GLY A 302 3.79 -12.74 -39.58
N GLY A 303 4.94 -12.30 -39.05
CA GLY A 303 5.72 -11.19 -39.62
C GLY A 303 5.30 -9.80 -39.12
N LYS A 304 4.20 -9.65 -38.37
CA LYS A 304 3.78 -8.36 -37.82
C LYS A 304 4.10 -8.24 -36.33
N LEU A 305 4.67 -7.11 -35.92
CA LEU A 305 4.87 -6.75 -34.51
C LEU A 305 3.67 -5.97 -33.96
N PHE A 306 3.03 -6.46 -32.90
CA PHE A 306 1.86 -5.83 -32.29
C PHE A 306 2.19 -5.07 -31.01
N ILE A 307 1.97 -3.77 -31.02
CA ILE A 307 2.12 -2.89 -29.87
C ILE A 307 0.72 -2.54 -29.34
N LYS A 308 0.35 -3.16 -28.22
CA LYS A 308 -0.85 -2.83 -27.46
C LYS A 308 -0.52 -1.81 -26.38
N THR A 309 -1.35 -0.77 -26.24
CA THR A 309 -1.31 0.16 -25.11
C THR A 309 -2.69 0.33 -24.47
N HIS A 310 -2.74 0.87 -23.25
CA HIS A 310 -3.99 1.20 -22.55
C HIS A 310 -3.88 2.55 -21.81
N ALA A 311 -5.03 3.14 -21.51
CA ALA A 311 -5.16 4.34 -20.69
C ALA A 311 -6.58 4.46 -20.13
N HIS A 312 -6.80 5.46 -19.26
CA HIS A 312 -8.12 5.84 -18.74
C HIS A 312 -8.48 7.26 -19.21
N SER A 313 -8.75 7.44 -20.51
CA SER A 313 -8.84 8.78 -21.13
C SER A 313 -9.89 9.73 -20.54
N MET A 314 -10.84 9.21 -19.75
CA MET A 314 -11.88 9.99 -19.05
C MET A 314 -11.55 10.30 -17.58
N ARG A 315 -10.34 10.00 -17.10
CA ARG A 315 -9.96 10.22 -15.72
C ARG A 315 -9.82 11.71 -15.38
N ALA A 316 -10.45 12.13 -14.28
CA ALA A 316 -10.52 13.52 -13.85
C ALA A 316 -9.15 14.18 -13.61
N ASP A 317 -8.14 13.40 -13.24
CA ASP A 317 -6.76 13.87 -13.00
C ASP A 317 -6.12 14.54 -14.24
N TYR A 318 -6.58 14.20 -15.45
CA TYR A 318 -6.14 14.85 -16.68
C TYR A 318 -6.68 16.26 -16.88
N HIS A 319 -7.67 16.66 -16.07
CA HIS A 319 -8.35 17.94 -16.20
C HIS A 319 -7.99 18.92 -15.08
N SER A 320 -7.30 18.46 -14.02
CA SER A 320 -6.92 19.29 -12.86
C SER A 320 -5.51 19.89 -12.95
N SER A 321 -4.63 19.40 -13.82
CA SER A 321 -3.27 19.94 -14.00
C SER A 321 -3.24 21.10 -15.00
N GLU A 322 -2.86 22.30 -14.55
CA GLU A 322 -2.93 23.56 -15.32
C GLU A 322 -2.00 23.66 -16.54
N SER A 323 -1.07 22.72 -16.77
CA SER A 323 -0.05 22.85 -17.83
C SER A 323 -0.39 22.20 -19.17
N SER A 324 -1.34 21.24 -19.25
CA SER A 324 -1.85 20.69 -20.52
C SER A 324 -3.04 19.74 -20.30
N PRO A 325 -4.29 20.24 -20.16
CA PRO A 325 -5.43 19.38 -19.88
C PRO A 325 -5.83 18.57 -21.11
N GLY A 326 -5.84 17.23 -21.01
CA GLY A 326 -6.54 16.37 -21.98
C GLY A 326 -6.12 14.91 -22.10
N ILE A 327 -6.58 14.24 -23.16
CA ILE A 327 -6.36 12.78 -23.30
C ILE A 327 -4.87 12.45 -23.48
N PRO A 328 -4.42 11.25 -23.06
CA PRO A 328 -3.02 10.83 -23.17
C PRO A 328 -2.39 11.02 -24.55
N HIS A 329 -3.11 10.74 -25.64
CA HIS A 329 -2.62 10.88 -27.02
C HIS A 329 -2.39 12.33 -27.48
N CYS A 330 -2.73 13.32 -26.64
CA CYS A 330 -2.43 14.73 -26.87
C CYS A 330 -1.28 15.25 -25.99
N HIS A 331 -0.77 14.44 -25.06
CA HIS A 331 0.31 14.86 -24.18
C HIS A 331 1.64 14.95 -24.96
N PRO A 332 2.45 16.03 -24.78
CA PRO A 332 3.68 16.23 -25.53
C PRO A 332 4.67 15.05 -25.43
N ASP A 333 4.85 14.49 -24.23
CA ASP A 333 5.76 13.35 -24.03
C ASP A 333 5.24 12.08 -24.73
N VAL A 334 3.92 11.85 -24.74
CA VAL A 334 3.32 10.71 -25.47
C VAL A 334 3.48 10.92 -26.98
N PHE A 335 3.27 12.14 -27.46
CA PHE A 335 3.49 12.50 -28.86
C PHE A 335 4.95 12.22 -29.27
N ALA A 336 5.93 12.59 -28.43
CA ALA A 336 7.35 12.32 -28.69
C ALA A 336 7.67 10.82 -28.78
N VAL A 337 7.00 9.97 -28.00
CA VAL A 337 7.12 8.51 -28.11
C VAL A 337 6.64 8.01 -29.48
N PHE A 338 5.47 8.47 -29.94
CA PHE A 338 4.93 8.06 -31.24
C PHE A 338 5.72 8.63 -32.42
N ASP A 339 6.22 9.86 -32.34
CA ASP A 339 7.15 10.42 -33.33
C ASP A 339 8.43 9.58 -33.42
N CYS A 340 9.01 9.22 -32.27
CA CYS A 340 10.16 8.33 -32.21
C CYS A 340 9.86 6.97 -32.86
N LEU A 341 8.71 6.36 -32.57
CA LEU A 341 8.32 5.08 -33.17
C LEU A 341 8.18 5.19 -34.70
N ALA A 342 7.51 6.24 -35.18
CA ALA A 342 7.31 6.48 -36.61
C ALA A 342 8.64 6.62 -37.36
N ARG A 343 9.58 7.42 -36.82
CA ARG A 343 10.93 7.61 -37.38
C ARG A 343 11.76 6.32 -37.37
N VAL A 344 11.59 5.48 -36.34
CA VAL A 344 12.24 4.17 -36.28
C VAL A 344 11.70 3.23 -37.36
N CYS A 345 10.38 3.17 -37.55
CA CYS A 345 9.74 2.38 -38.60
C CYS A 345 10.17 2.84 -40.00
N GLU A 346 10.12 4.15 -40.26
CA GLU A 346 10.59 4.75 -41.52
C GLU A 346 12.06 4.41 -41.79
N ARG A 347 12.94 4.60 -40.80
CA ARG A 347 14.37 4.27 -40.92
C ARG A 347 14.61 2.78 -41.16
N ALA A 348 13.75 1.93 -40.60
CA ALA A 348 13.82 0.49 -40.80
C ALA A 348 13.26 0.04 -42.16
N GLY A 349 12.47 0.87 -42.84
CA GLY A 349 11.72 0.48 -44.04
C GLY A 349 10.56 -0.47 -43.71
N ILE A 350 9.99 -0.35 -42.52
CA ILE A 350 8.90 -1.20 -42.00
C ILE A 350 7.67 -0.33 -41.80
N GLU A 351 6.51 -0.78 -42.29
CA GLU A 351 5.28 0.00 -42.23
C GLU A 351 4.72 0.06 -40.79
N LEU A 352 4.27 1.25 -40.34
CA LEU A 352 3.55 1.44 -39.08
C LEU A 352 2.06 1.64 -39.36
N GLN A 353 1.22 0.78 -38.81
CA GLN A 353 -0.23 0.78 -38.98
C GLN A 353 -0.93 1.04 -37.65
N PHE A 354 -1.91 1.94 -37.64
CA PHE A 354 -2.80 2.17 -36.50
C PHE A 354 -4.08 1.36 -36.73
N GLN A 355 -4.35 0.42 -35.84
CA GLN A 355 -5.40 -0.58 -35.98
C GLN A 355 -6.36 -0.55 -34.79
N THR A 356 -7.61 -0.93 -35.03
CA THR A 356 -8.57 -1.25 -33.97
C THR A 356 -8.42 -2.71 -33.51
N VAL A 357 -9.07 -3.09 -32.40
CA VAL A 357 -9.08 -4.46 -31.90
C VAL A 357 -9.75 -5.41 -32.90
N ASN A 358 -10.85 -5.04 -33.56
CA ASN A 358 -11.43 -5.90 -34.61
C ASN A 358 -10.47 -6.12 -35.79
N GLU A 359 -9.72 -5.10 -36.22
CA GLU A 359 -8.73 -5.25 -37.30
C GLU A 359 -7.56 -6.15 -36.89
N VAL A 360 -7.12 -6.06 -35.64
CA VAL A 360 -6.14 -6.99 -35.07
C VAL A 360 -6.69 -8.42 -35.08
N MET A 361 -7.95 -8.61 -34.66
CA MET A 361 -8.58 -9.93 -34.65
C MET A 361 -8.76 -10.51 -36.06
N SER A 362 -9.20 -9.72 -37.04
CA SER A 362 -9.30 -10.19 -38.43
C SER A 362 -7.94 -10.64 -38.96
N HIS A 363 -6.86 -9.92 -38.65
CA HIS A 363 -5.52 -10.33 -39.04
C HIS A 363 -5.08 -11.63 -38.35
N LEU A 364 -5.39 -11.80 -37.06
CA LEU A 364 -5.08 -13.02 -36.32
C LEU A 364 -5.88 -14.22 -36.84
N GLU A 365 -7.15 -14.04 -37.20
CA GLU A 365 -8.01 -15.08 -37.79
C GLU A 365 -7.47 -15.53 -39.16
N GLU A 366 -7.04 -14.59 -40.00
CA GLU A 366 -6.37 -14.90 -41.28
C GLU A 366 -5.07 -15.67 -41.08
N LEU A 367 -4.23 -15.22 -40.12
CA LEU A 367 -2.97 -15.88 -39.78
C LEU A 367 -3.18 -17.31 -39.28
N ASP A 368 -4.17 -17.51 -38.40
CA ASP A 368 -4.49 -18.79 -37.77
C ASP A 368 -5.07 -19.83 -38.74
N GLY A 369 -5.37 -19.42 -39.98
CA GLY A 369 -5.84 -20.28 -41.06
C GLY A 369 -7.36 -20.22 -41.28
N GLY A 370 -8.05 -19.22 -40.73
CA GLY A 370 -9.47 -18.99 -40.92
C GLY A 370 -9.82 -18.70 -42.39
N GLN A 371 -10.64 -19.54 -43.01
CA GLN A 371 -11.34 -19.16 -44.24
C GLN A 371 -12.44 -18.16 -43.87
N ASN A 372 -12.41 -17.01 -44.52
CA ASN A 372 -13.34 -15.90 -44.34
C ASN A 372 -14.80 -16.33 -44.61
N THR A 373 -15.52 -16.81 -43.59
CA THR A 373 -16.96 -17.15 -43.67
C THR A 373 -17.80 -16.11 -42.95
N HIS A 374 -17.78 -14.86 -43.43
CA HIS A 374 -18.89 -13.95 -43.17
C HIS A 374 -20.07 -14.30 -44.10
N ARG A 375 -21.10 -15.01 -43.57
CA ARG A 375 -22.51 -14.84 -43.99
C ARG A 375 -23.52 -15.57 -43.10
N SER A 376 -24.44 -14.76 -42.57
CA SER A 376 -25.83 -15.03 -42.17
C SER A 376 -26.16 -16.08 -41.09
N GLY A 377 -26.57 -15.55 -39.93
CA GLY A 377 -27.60 -15.99 -38.99
C GLY A 377 -28.25 -17.37 -39.11
N ALA A 378 -28.02 -18.19 -38.08
CA ALA A 378 -29.00 -19.11 -37.51
C ALA A 378 -28.62 -19.43 -36.04
N PRO A 379 -29.58 -19.59 -35.11
CA PRO A 379 -29.29 -19.81 -33.69
C PRO A 379 -28.90 -21.26 -33.41
N LEU A 380 -27.80 -21.45 -32.67
CA LEU A 380 -27.29 -22.78 -32.27
C LEU A 380 -28.11 -23.35 -31.09
N ALA A 381 -28.52 -24.60 -31.24
CA ALA A 381 -29.28 -25.38 -30.27
C ALA A 381 -28.40 -25.90 -29.11
N ARG A 382 -29.00 -26.02 -27.90
CA ARG A 382 -28.38 -26.58 -26.68
C ARG A 382 -27.91 -28.03 -26.87
N PRO A 383 -26.74 -28.43 -26.35
CA PRO A 383 -26.35 -29.83 -26.29
C PRO A 383 -26.98 -30.55 -25.06
N PRO A 384 -27.21 -31.88 -25.13
CA PRO A 384 -27.88 -32.63 -24.08
C PRO A 384 -26.93 -33.04 -22.95
N ALA A 385 -27.46 -33.06 -21.73
CA ALA A 385 -26.79 -33.59 -20.55
C ALA A 385 -26.50 -35.10 -20.69
N THR A 386 -25.29 -35.53 -20.37
CA THR A 386 -24.89 -36.95 -20.29
C THR A 386 -24.44 -37.28 -18.86
N PRO A 387 -24.73 -38.49 -18.34
CA PRO A 387 -24.76 -38.75 -16.90
C PRO A 387 -23.41 -39.18 -16.31
N ILE A 388 -23.27 -38.88 -15.02
CA ILE A 388 -22.13 -39.17 -14.14
C ILE A 388 -21.93 -40.68 -13.98
N ALA A 389 -20.70 -41.15 -14.21
CA ALA A 389 -20.28 -42.53 -13.95
C ALA A 389 -19.68 -42.68 -12.53
N SER A 390 -20.02 -43.79 -11.87
CA SER A 390 -19.63 -44.17 -10.50
C SER A 390 -18.12 -44.41 -10.31
N PRO A 391 -17.58 -44.29 -9.08
CA PRO A 391 -16.16 -44.43 -8.80
C PRO A 391 -15.72 -45.90 -8.61
N CYS A 392 -14.52 -46.23 -9.11
CA CYS A 392 -13.81 -47.49 -8.85
C CYS A 392 -12.85 -47.35 -7.64
N PRO A 393 -12.53 -48.44 -6.92
CA PRO A 393 -11.99 -48.38 -5.56
C PRO A 393 -10.46 -48.27 -5.48
N ALA A 394 -9.99 -47.67 -4.38
CA ALA A 394 -8.58 -47.48 -4.04
C ALA A 394 -7.86 -48.79 -3.62
N PRO A 395 -6.53 -48.91 -3.82
CA PRO A 395 -5.78 -50.08 -3.41
C PRO A 395 -5.43 -50.06 -1.90
N SER A 396 -5.50 -51.23 -1.26
CA SER A 396 -5.15 -51.45 0.14
C SER A 396 -3.64 -51.49 0.36
N ILE A 397 -3.13 -50.72 1.32
CA ILE A 397 -1.73 -50.79 1.76
C ILE A 397 -1.62 -51.73 2.97
N SER A 398 -0.77 -52.75 2.81
CA SER A 398 -0.39 -53.75 3.79
C SER A 398 0.52 -53.17 4.88
N SER A 399 0.28 -53.57 6.12
CA SER A 399 1.07 -53.26 7.30
C SER A 399 2.44 -53.95 7.29
N LEU A 400 3.49 -53.22 7.70
CA LEU A 400 4.81 -53.73 8.07
C LEU A 400 5.06 -53.46 9.56
N PRO A 401 5.91 -54.28 10.24
CA PRO A 401 6.02 -54.31 11.70
C PRO A 401 6.92 -53.18 12.24
N PRO A 402 6.81 -52.85 13.55
CA PRO A 402 7.44 -51.68 14.12
C PRO A 402 8.95 -51.89 14.28
N THR A 403 9.73 -51.09 13.56
CA THR A 403 11.18 -50.97 13.76
C THR A 403 11.48 -49.91 14.81
N SER A 404 12.45 -50.22 15.67
CA SER A 404 13.09 -49.37 16.68
C SER A 404 13.12 -47.89 16.33
N GLU A 405 12.80 -47.01 17.29
CA GLU A 405 12.86 -45.56 17.20
C GLU A 405 14.23 -45.08 16.65
N GLU A 406 14.32 -44.93 15.33
CA GLU A 406 15.37 -44.14 14.70
C GLU A 406 15.11 -42.68 15.11
N THR A 407 16.05 -42.10 15.83
CA THR A 407 16.00 -40.69 16.24
C THR A 407 16.63 -39.84 15.14
N LEU A 408 15.99 -38.73 14.78
CA LEU A 408 16.58 -37.76 13.85
C LEU A 408 17.90 -37.24 14.45
N PRO A 409 18.96 -37.06 13.65
CA PRO A 409 20.23 -36.55 14.18
C PRO A 409 20.01 -35.14 14.77
N PRO A 410 20.59 -34.85 15.95
CA PRO A 410 20.46 -33.54 16.58
C PRO A 410 20.99 -32.46 15.65
N THR A 411 20.27 -31.33 15.56
CA THR A 411 20.61 -30.24 14.65
C THR A 411 20.43 -28.89 15.32
N THR A 412 21.30 -27.94 14.98
CA THR A 412 21.20 -26.55 15.42
C THR A 412 20.60 -25.67 14.31
N ALA A 413 19.98 -24.54 14.67
CA ALA A 413 19.48 -23.57 13.70
C ALA A 413 20.57 -23.09 12.73
N ARG A 414 21.83 -23.04 13.18
CA ARG A 414 23.00 -22.65 12.38
C ARG A 414 23.35 -23.70 11.31
N GLU A 415 23.33 -24.99 11.66
CA GLU A 415 23.60 -26.06 10.70
C GLU A 415 22.47 -26.14 9.66
N MET A 416 21.23 -25.96 10.10
CA MET A 416 20.08 -25.89 9.22
C MET A 416 20.09 -24.68 8.28
N ALA A 417 20.67 -23.54 8.69
CA ALA A 417 20.74 -22.35 7.84
C ALA A 417 21.47 -22.62 6.52
N ALA A 418 22.56 -23.39 6.56
CA ALA A 418 23.30 -23.78 5.36
C ALA A 418 22.46 -24.70 4.47
N GLU A 419 21.84 -25.73 5.07
CA GLU A 419 21.01 -26.69 4.36
C GLU A 419 19.79 -26.04 3.68
N ILE A 420 19.09 -25.15 4.38
CA ILE A 420 17.95 -24.42 3.81
C ILE A 420 18.40 -23.48 2.68
N SER A 421 19.57 -22.85 2.80
CA SER A 421 20.12 -22.02 1.71
C SER A 421 20.39 -22.84 0.46
N ASP A 422 20.94 -24.04 0.63
CA ASP A 422 21.23 -24.95 -0.47
C ASP A 422 19.94 -25.45 -1.13
N LEU A 423 18.90 -25.77 -0.34
CA LEU A 423 17.59 -26.10 -0.88
C LEU A 423 16.97 -24.94 -1.67
N HIS A 424 16.98 -23.71 -1.14
CA HIS A 424 16.46 -22.56 -1.86
C HIS A 424 17.19 -22.35 -3.21
N ARG A 425 18.54 -22.50 -3.22
CA ARG A 425 19.33 -22.39 -4.45
C ARG A 425 19.01 -23.52 -5.43
N ALA A 426 18.94 -24.77 -4.95
CA ALA A 426 18.65 -25.93 -5.78
C ALA A 426 17.26 -25.83 -6.41
N TRP A 427 16.25 -25.40 -5.64
CA TRP A 427 14.91 -25.11 -6.15
C TRP A 427 14.96 -24.10 -7.29
N MET A 428 15.54 -22.91 -7.07
CA MET A 428 15.54 -21.87 -8.11
C MET A 428 16.40 -22.19 -9.33
N GLN A 429 17.42 -23.04 -9.18
CA GLN A 429 18.24 -23.50 -10.31
C GLN A 429 17.59 -24.65 -11.08
N GLY A 430 16.70 -25.41 -10.42
CA GLY A 430 15.97 -26.55 -10.97
C GLY A 430 14.52 -26.21 -11.34
N GLU A 431 13.57 -26.94 -10.77
CA GLU A 431 12.13 -26.82 -11.05
C GLU A 431 11.56 -25.43 -10.76
N GLY A 432 12.16 -24.72 -9.80
CA GLY A 432 11.84 -23.34 -9.45
C GLY A 432 12.34 -22.29 -10.45
N ALA A 433 13.18 -22.65 -11.42
CA ALA A 433 13.66 -21.69 -12.44
C ALA A 433 12.51 -21.10 -13.28
N LEU A 434 11.40 -21.82 -13.40
CA LEU A 434 10.17 -21.38 -14.06
C LEU A 434 9.32 -20.43 -13.18
N PHE A 435 9.68 -20.28 -11.91
CA PHE A 435 9.01 -19.44 -10.92
C PHE A 435 10.01 -18.46 -10.31
N PRO A 436 10.19 -17.25 -10.89
CA PRO A 436 11.14 -16.28 -10.36
C PRO A 436 10.89 -16.05 -8.86
N ALA A 437 11.93 -16.29 -8.04
CA ALA A 437 11.86 -16.00 -6.62
C ALA A 437 11.54 -14.53 -6.42
N ASP A 438 10.62 -14.23 -5.50
CA ASP A 438 10.31 -12.85 -5.16
C ASP A 438 11.48 -12.17 -4.44
N GLU A 439 11.41 -10.85 -4.31
CA GLU A 439 12.47 -10.04 -3.71
C GLU A 439 12.80 -10.49 -2.27
N LEU A 440 11.84 -11.04 -1.53
CA LEU A 440 12.06 -11.57 -0.18
C LEU A 440 13.05 -12.74 -0.22
N TYR A 441 12.81 -13.76 -1.05
CA TYR A 441 13.69 -14.94 -1.13
C TYR A 441 15.04 -14.64 -1.79
N GLN A 442 15.08 -13.72 -2.75
CA GLN A 442 16.35 -13.21 -3.28
C GLN A 442 17.16 -12.52 -2.19
N SER A 443 16.52 -11.71 -1.35
CA SER A 443 17.19 -11.04 -0.22
C SER A 443 17.66 -12.02 0.85
N LYS A 444 16.85 -13.05 1.18
CA LYS A 444 17.21 -14.10 2.14
C LYS A 444 18.47 -14.85 1.72
N LEU A 445 18.67 -15.07 0.42
CA LEU A 445 19.86 -15.74 -0.10
C LEU A 445 21.09 -14.86 -0.31
N ALA A 446 20.90 -13.55 -0.39
CA ALA A 446 22.01 -12.60 -0.37
C ALA A 446 22.65 -12.49 1.03
N ARG A 447 21.95 -12.96 2.08
CA ARG A 447 22.40 -12.91 3.47
C ARG A 447 23.15 -14.19 3.87
N PRO A 448 23.98 -14.14 4.95
CA PRO A 448 24.70 -15.32 5.44
C PRO A 448 23.80 -16.44 5.99
N THR A 449 22.55 -16.13 6.35
CA THR A 449 21.55 -17.10 6.82
C THR A 449 20.20 -16.83 6.13
N PRO A 450 19.47 -17.87 5.72
CA PRO A 450 18.15 -17.72 5.11
C PRO A 450 17.04 -17.54 6.15
N PHE A 451 17.36 -17.79 7.43
CA PHE A 451 16.45 -17.53 8.55
C PHE A 451 16.51 -16.06 8.96
N GLU A 452 15.34 -15.47 9.14
CA GLU A 452 15.19 -14.21 9.85
C GLU A 452 15.43 -14.43 11.34
N SER A 453 15.92 -13.39 12.01
CA SER A 453 16.16 -13.41 13.46
C SER A 453 14.90 -13.75 14.27
N TYR A 454 13.72 -13.34 13.81
CA TYR A 454 12.46 -13.69 14.45
C TYR A 454 12.11 -15.18 14.29
N GLU A 455 12.45 -15.83 13.18
CA GLU A 455 12.18 -17.27 12.95
C GLU A 455 12.99 -18.11 13.96
N ILE A 456 14.25 -17.72 14.22
CA ILE A 456 15.11 -18.34 15.22
C ILE A 456 14.57 -18.10 16.64
N ALA A 457 14.13 -16.87 16.94
CA ALA A 457 13.58 -16.53 18.26
C ALA A 457 12.29 -17.31 18.56
N ILE A 458 11.38 -17.42 17.58
CA ILE A 458 10.13 -18.18 17.72
C ILE A 458 10.43 -19.67 17.93
N ALA A 459 11.33 -20.25 17.13
CA ALA A 459 11.71 -21.66 17.28
C ALA A 459 12.33 -21.94 18.66
N ALA A 460 13.23 -21.07 19.13
CA ALA A 460 13.82 -21.18 20.47
C ALA A 460 12.75 -21.09 21.57
N ALA A 461 11.83 -20.13 21.46
CA ALA A 461 10.76 -19.95 22.43
C ALA A 461 9.81 -21.15 22.48
N ILE A 462 9.52 -21.78 21.34
CA ILE A 462 8.67 -22.97 21.25
C ILE A 462 9.37 -24.18 21.90
N VAL A 463 10.64 -24.42 21.58
CA VAL A 463 11.45 -25.51 22.17
C VAL A 463 11.52 -25.39 23.69
N GLU A 464 11.71 -24.18 24.20
CA GLU A 464 11.80 -23.91 25.64
C GLU A 464 10.49 -24.21 26.37
N ARG A 465 9.34 -23.95 25.74
CA ARG A 465 8.02 -23.96 26.40
C ARG A 465 7.23 -25.24 26.19
N TYR A 466 7.41 -25.91 25.06
CA TYR A 466 6.53 -26.98 24.63
C TYR A 466 7.26 -28.30 24.43
N PRO A 467 6.81 -29.39 25.05
CA PRO A 467 7.36 -30.72 24.79
C PRO A 467 6.99 -31.17 23.36
N ALA A 468 8.01 -31.44 22.55
CA ALA A 468 7.84 -31.72 21.12
C ALA A 468 6.86 -32.87 20.82
N GLY A 469 6.91 -33.96 21.58
CA GLY A 469 6.03 -35.12 21.38
C GLY A 469 4.54 -34.87 21.69
N ALA A 470 4.23 -33.87 22.53
CA ALA A 470 2.88 -33.54 22.96
C ALA A 470 2.35 -32.23 22.35
N THR A 471 3.01 -31.73 21.29
CA THR A 471 2.68 -30.44 20.67
C THR A 471 2.59 -30.58 19.15
N ARG A 472 1.52 -30.03 18.57
CA ARG A 472 1.36 -29.83 17.13
C ARG A 472 1.41 -28.35 16.81
N ILE A 473 2.18 -28.00 15.80
CA ILE A 473 2.33 -26.65 15.28
C ILE A 473 1.49 -26.50 14.02
N LEU A 474 0.75 -25.39 13.91
CA LEU A 474 0.07 -24.97 12.71
C LEU A 474 0.69 -23.65 12.24
N GLU A 475 1.48 -23.67 11.17
CA GLU A 475 2.14 -22.47 10.65
C GLU A 475 1.37 -21.89 9.46
N ILE A 476 0.92 -20.65 9.59
CA ILE A 476 0.25 -19.88 8.55
C ILE A 476 1.27 -18.95 7.87
N GLY A 477 1.34 -19.00 6.54
CA GLY A 477 2.22 -18.17 5.71
C GLY A 477 3.66 -18.67 5.65
N SER A 478 3.86 -19.97 5.51
CA SER A 478 5.19 -20.59 5.64
C SER A 478 6.16 -20.34 4.50
N GLY A 479 5.71 -19.75 3.41
CA GLY A 479 6.55 -19.40 2.28
C GLY A 479 7.21 -20.63 1.65
N TYR A 480 8.54 -20.74 1.66
CA TYR A 480 9.26 -21.92 1.17
C TYR A 480 9.40 -23.03 2.23
N GLY A 481 8.82 -22.86 3.43
CA GLY A 481 8.74 -23.89 4.47
C GLY A 481 9.94 -23.96 5.42
N GLY A 482 10.83 -22.95 5.42
CA GLY A 482 12.06 -22.97 6.23
C GLY A 482 11.82 -23.17 7.73
N LEU A 483 10.91 -22.39 8.33
CA LEU A 483 10.56 -22.51 9.75
C LEU A 483 9.82 -23.81 10.05
N ALA A 484 8.89 -24.24 9.18
CA ALA A 484 8.24 -25.56 9.30
C ALA A 484 9.24 -26.71 9.38
N ILE A 485 10.22 -26.72 8.47
CA ILE A 485 11.28 -27.74 8.46
C ILE A 485 12.09 -27.67 9.75
N LEU A 486 12.46 -26.47 10.22
CA LEU A 486 13.22 -26.29 11.46
C LEU A 486 12.47 -26.88 12.66
N LEU A 487 11.19 -26.56 12.82
CA LEU A 487 10.38 -27.08 13.93
C LEU A 487 10.18 -28.60 13.83
N ALA A 488 9.96 -29.14 12.63
CA ALA A 488 9.84 -30.59 12.45
C ALA A 488 11.14 -31.35 12.76
N ARG A 489 12.29 -30.77 12.39
CA ARG A 489 13.64 -31.29 12.71
C ARG A 489 13.95 -31.23 14.20
N LEU A 490 13.39 -30.25 14.91
CA LEU A 490 13.44 -30.13 16.38
C LEU A 490 12.45 -31.08 17.09
N GLY A 491 11.66 -31.85 16.34
CA GLY A 491 10.84 -32.95 16.83
C GLY A 491 9.34 -32.67 16.90
N PHE A 492 8.88 -31.48 16.51
CA PHE A 492 7.47 -31.13 16.53
C PHE A 492 6.72 -31.73 15.34
N GLU A 493 5.42 -31.98 15.51
CA GLU A 493 4.53 -32.15 14.36
C GLU A 493 4.12 -30.79 13.82
N VAL A 494 4.27 -30.57 12.52
CA VAL A 494 4.00 -29.30 11.85
C VAL A 494 3.05 -29.52 10.68
N VAL A 495 1.93 -28.82 10.72
CA VAL A 495 1.04 -28.62 9.58
C VAL A 495 1.24 -27.18 9.11
N THR A 496 1.49 -26.99 7.83
CA THR A 496 1.85 -25.68 7.31
C THR A 496 0.91 -25.24 6.18
N PHE A 497 0.63 -23.94 6.11
CA PHE A 497 -0.29 -23.32 5.16
C PHE A 497 0.43 -22.23 4.38
N GLU A 498 0.38 -22.28 3.06
CA GLU A 498 0.91 -21.23 2.18
C GLU A 498 -0.09 -20.90 1.08
N GLY A 499 -0.55 -19.65 1.09
CA GLY A 499 -1.60 -19.18 0.20
C GLY A 499 -1.12 -18.80 -1.20
N ASN A 500 0.13 -18.40 -1.34
CA ASN A 500 0.69 -18.09 -2.66
C ASN A 500 1.08 -19.39 -3.38
N VAL A 501 0.42 -19.70 -4.49
CA VAL A 501 0.63 -20.94 -5.26
C VAL A 501 2.10 -21.21 -5.62
N ARG A 502 2.91 -20.17 -5.90
CA ARG A 502 4.34 -20.35 -6.23
C ARG A 502 5.15 -20.72 -4.99
N ARG A 503 4.89 -20.05 -3.87
CA ARG A 503 5.52 -20.38 -2.59
C ARG A 503 5.05 -21.73 -2.08
N HIS A 504 3.78 -22.08 -2.28
CA HIS A 504 3.22 -23.39 -1.96
C HIS A 504 3.93 -24.52 -2.73
N ALA A 505 4.13 -24.36 -4.04
CA ALA A 505 4.90 -25.31 -4.84
C ALA A 505 6.35 -25.44 -4.36
N ALA A 506 7.01 -24.31 -4.05
CA ALA A 506 8.34 -24.32 -3.47
C ALA A 506 8.35 -25.02 -2.09
N CYS A 507 7.40 -24.72 -1.21
CA CYS A 507 7.24 -25.35 0.09
C CYS A 507 7.11 -26.87 -0.04
N GLN A 508 6.23 -27.34 -0.93
CA GLN A 508 6.03 -28.76 -1.22
C GLN A 508 7.35 -29.41 -1.64
N TRP A 509 8.07 -28.79 -2.57
CA TRP A 509 9.37 -29.30 -3.03
C TRP A 509 10.41 -29.37 -1.91
N HIS A 510 10.49 -28.35 -1.05
CA HIS A 510 11.42 -28.32 0.09
C HIS A 510 11.08 -29.40 1.12
N LEU A 511 9.80 -29.58 1.41
CA LEU A 511 9.30 -30.63 2.29
C LEU A 511 9.62 -32.02 1.73
N ASP A 512 9.37 -32.26 0.45
CA ASP A 512 9.66 -33.55 -0.20
C ASP A 512 11.16 -33.84 -0.25
N ALA A 513 12.00 -32.83 -0.50
CA ALA A 513 13.46 -32.95 -0.44
C ALA A 513 13.93 -33.34 0.97
N GLN A 514 13.37 -32.70 2.01
CA GLN A 514 13.67 -33.02 3.40
C GLN A 514 13.16 -34.40 3.83
N ILE A 515 11.96 -34.78 3.43
CA ILE A 515 11.39 -36.11 3.71
C ILE A 515 12.19 -37.19 2.99
N SER A 516 12.66 -36.93 1.77
CA SER A 516 13.51 -37.86 1.03
C SER A 516 14.84 -38.08 1.73
N ARG A 517 15.42 -37.02 2.32
CA ARG A 517 16.66 -37.09 3.10
C ARG A 517 16.44 -37.71 4.49
N PHE A 518 15.28 -37.47 5.11
CA PHE A 518 14.93 -37.89 6.45
C PHE A 518 13.50 -38.45 6.48
N PRO A 519 13.30 -39.74 6.13
CA PRO A 519 11.97 -40.34 5.96
C PRO A 519 11.03 -40.20 7.17
N LEU A 520 11.58 -40.14 8.39
CA LEU A 520 10.83 -39.92 9.64
C LEU A 520 10.05 -38.58 9.65
N LEU A 521 10.45 -37.59 8.84
CA LEU A 521 9.72 -36.32 8.73
C LEU A 521 8.35 -36.48 8.06
N ARG A 522 8.11 -37.56 7.30
CA ARG A 522 6.83 -37.78 6.60
C ARG A 522 5.62 -37.76 7.54
N GLU A 523 5.80 -38.25 8.76
CA GLU A 523 4.73 -38.28 9.76
C GLU A 523 4.58 -36.93 10.49
N ARG A 524 5.64 -36.13 10.53
CA ARG A 524 5.76 -34.90 11.33
C ARG A 524 5.63 -33.62 10.54
N LEU A 525 5.73 -33.63 9.21
CA LEU A 525 5.75 -32.43 8.40
C LEU A 525 4.78 -32.56 7.24
N ARG A 526 3.74 -31.72 7.21
CA ARG A 526 2.66 -31.78 6.22
C ARG A 526 2.33 -30.38 5.70
N LEU A 527 2.23 -30.24 4.39
CA LEU A 527 1.69 -29.05 3.74
C LEU A 527 0.18 -29.26 3.54
N ALA A 528 -0.61 -28.28 3.95
CA ALA A 528 -2.05 -28.26 3.68
C ALA A 528 -2.31 -28.16 2.17
N PRO A 529 -3.48 -28.63 1.68
CA PRO A 529 -3.86 -28.46 0.28
C PRO A 529 -3.75 -27.00 -0.17
N THR A 530 -3.46 -26.79 -1.46
CA THR A 530 -3.34 -25.44 -2.02
C THR A 530 -4.62 -24.64 -1.78
N GLY A 531 -4.48 -23.45 -1.20
CA GLY A 531 -5.57 -22.52 -0.90
C GLY A 531 -5.20 -21.60 0.26
N MET A 532 -6.12 -20.72 0.66
CA MET A 532 -5.86 -19.70 1.68
C MET A 532 -6.35 -20.15 3.06
N PHE A 533 -5.66 -19.77 4.13
CA PHE A 533 -6.16 -19.92 5.50
C PHE A 533 -7.14 -18.77 5.81
N PRO A 534 -8.34 -19.00 6.36
CA PRO A 534 -8.81 -20.24 6.98
C PRO A 534 -9.63 -21.18 6.07
N GLU A 535 -9.79 -20.90 4.78
CA GLU A 535 -10.65 -21.69 3.87
C GLU A 535 -10.24 -23.16 3.76
N VAL A 536 -8.93 -23.43 3.72
CA VAL A 536 -8.40 -24.81 3.69
C VAL A 536 -8.19 -25.39 5.08
N PHE A 537 -8.42 -24.61 6.14
CA PHE A 537 -8.32 -25.09 7.51
C PHE A 537 -9.53 -25.95 7.85
N ARG A 538 -9.27 -27.11 8.44
CA ARG A 538 -10.28 -28.05 8.90
C ARG A 538 -9.96 -28.48 10.32
N GLU A 539 -10.99 -28.65 11.15
CA GLU A 539 -10.82 -29.06 12.55
C GLU A 539 -10.09 -30.39 12.72
N ASP A 540 -10.14 -31.29 11.73
CA ASP A 540 -9.41 -32.57 11.75
C ASP A 540 -7.89 -32.42 11.58
N MET A 541 -7.41 -31.23 11.23
CA MET A 541 -5.98 -30.90 11.22
C MET A 541 -5.43 -30.66 12.64
N LEU A 542 -6.31 -30.34 13.60
CA LEU A 542 -5.95 -30.22 15.01
C LEU A 542 -5.74 -31.60 15.63
N ALA A 543 -4.74 -31.72 16.49
CA ALA A 543 -4.54 -32.91 17.30
C ALA A 543 -5.40 -32.83 18.57
N ARG A 544 -6.32 -33.78 18.76
CA ARG A 544 -7.22 -33.81 19.92
C ARG A 544 -6.51 -34.15 21.24
N ASP A 545 -5.35 -34.79 21.15
CA ASP A 545 -4.54 -35.31 22.24
C ASP A 545 -3.25 -34.50 22.50
N LYS A 546 -3.06 -33.38 21.80
CA LYS A 546 -1.86 -32.54 21.87
C LYS A 546 -2.20 -31.07 22.06
N ILE A 547 -1.21 -30.30 22.47
CA ILE A 547 -1.27 -28.84 22.48
C ILE A 547 -1.13 -28.36 21.03
N ASN A 548 -2.11 -27.61 20.53
CA ASN A 548 -2.09 -27.02 19.20
C ASN A 548 -1.61 -25.57 19.29
N VAL A 549 -0.43 -25.29 18.75
CA VAL A 549 0.15 -23.94 18.69
C VAL A 549 0.08 -23.41 17.26
N CYS A 550 -0.72 -22.37 17.06
CA CYS A 550 -0.79 -21.67 15.79
C CYS A 550 0.31 -20.59 15.70
N ILE A 551 0.97 -20.49 14.57
CA ILE A 551 2.01 -19.50 14.29
C ILE A 551 1.63 -18.76 13.01
N ALA A 552 1.69 -17.44 13.03
CA ALA A 552 1.50 -16.59 11.86
C ALA A 552 2.70 -15.65 11.70
N THR A 553 3.54 -15.91 10.70
CA THR A 553 4.77 -15.12 10.45
C THR A 553 4.67 -14.36 9.13
N ASN A 554 4.85 -13.03 9.18
CA ASN A 554 4.94 -12.17 8.00
C ASN A 554 3.84 -12.40 6.93
N ILE A 555 2.59 -12.51 7.37
CA ILE A 555 1.42 -12.71 6.53
C ILE A 555 0.84 -11.35 6.14
N THR A 556 1.32 -10.80 5.03
CA THR A 556 0.72 -9.61 4.42
C THR A 556 0.34 -9.87 2.98
N SER A 557 -0.95 -9.85 2.74
CA SER A 557 -1.58 -9.83 1.44
C SER A 557 -2.92 -9.14 1.59
N SER A 558 -3.46 -8.63 0.50
CA SER A 558 -4.83 -8.11 0.47
C SER A 558 -5.85 -9.14 0.94
N TYR A 559 -5.66 -10.42 0.61
CA TYR A 559 -6.54 -11.49 1.11
C TYR A 559 -6.51 -11.58 2.64
N SER A 560 -5.31 -11.66 3.22
CA SER A 560 -5.17 -11.78 4.68
C SER A 560 -5.63 -10.52 5.41
N ALA A 561 -5.58 -9.35 4.76
CA ALA A 561 -6.11 -8.10 5.30
C ALA A 561 -7.64 -8.14 5.41
N GLU A 562 -8.30 -8.56 4.34
CA GLU A 562 -9.77 -8.68 4.26
C GLU A 562 -10.31 -9.80 5.14
N ASN A 563 -9.56 -10.91 5.27
CA ASN A 563 -9.95 -12.08 6.04
C ASN A 563 -9.36 -12.12 7.45
N GLN A 564 -8.77 -11.01 7.93
CA GLN A 564 -8.05 -10.98 9.21
C GLN A 564 -8.91 -11.53 10.37
N GLN A 565 -10.17 -11.10 10.49
CA GLN A 565 -11.04 -11.55 11.57
C GLN A 565 -11.36 -13.05 11.47
N ALA A 566 -11.58 -13.57 10.27
CA ALA A 566 -11.84 -14.99 10.05
C ALA A 566 -10.60 -15.84 10.36
N MET A 567 -9.41 -15.36 9.99
CA MET A 567 -8.14 -15.99 10.36
C MET A 567 -7.94 -16.02 11.87
N ILE A 568 -8.24 -14.93 12.58
CA ILE A 568 -8.20 -14.85 14.05
C ILE A 568 -9.15 -15.89 14.66
N HIS A 569 -10.39 -15.95 14.16
CA HIS A 569 -11.39 -16.86 14.67
C HIS A 569 -11.00 -18.33 14.46
N ALA A 570 -10.50 -18.69 13.27
CA ALA A 570 -10.02 -20.04 13.00
C ALA A 570 -8.76 -20.39 13.82
N ALA A 571 -7.85 -19.43 14.00
CA ALA A 571 -6.68 -19.60 14.87
C ALA A 571 -7.08 -19.79 16.34
N ALA A 572 -8.25 -19.28 16.77
CA ALA A 572 -8.76 -19.46 18.12
C ALA A 572 -9.21 -20.90 18.41
N SER A 573 -9.34 -21.76 17.39
CA SER A 573 -9.50 -23.21 17.57
C SER A 573 -8.21 -23.90 18.03
N CYS A 574 -7.05 -23.22 17.98
CA CYS A 574 -5.80 -23.68 18.59
C CYS A 574 -5.69 -23.22 20.05
N ASP A 575 -4.88 -23.91 20.85
CA ASP A 575 -4.69 -23.58 22.27
C ASP A 575 -3.90 -22.28 22.46
N GLU A 576 -2.89 -22.07 21.61
CA GLU A 576 -1.99 -20.92 21.65
C GLU A 576 -1.84 -20.32 20.24
N LEU A 577 -1.66 -19.00 20.16
CA LEU A 577 -1.40 -18.25 18.94
C LEU A 577 -0.13 -17.40 19.13
N ILE A 578 0.84 -17.60 18.25
CA ILE A 578 2.01 -16.74 18.09
C ILE A 578 1.81 -15.95 16.79
N VAL A 579 1.69 -14.63 16.89
CA VAL A 579 1.34 -13.78 15.74
C VAL A 579 2.22 -12.56 15.66
N ASP A 580 2.62 -12.22 14.44
CA ASP A 580 3.28 -10.95 14.12
C ASP A 580 2.26 -9.82 14.02
N LEU A 581 2.18 -8.96 15.03
CA LEU A 581 1.27 -7.83 15.01
C LEU A 581 1.57 -6.87 13.86
N ALA A 582 2.82 -6.79 13.41
CA ALA A 582 3.23 -5.88 12.33
C ALA A 582 2.84 -6.37 10.94
N ARG A 583 2.72 -7.68 10.77
CA ARG A 583 2.55 -8.33 9.46
C ARG A 583 1.58 -9.49 9.58
N PHE A 584 0.39 -9.21 10.11
CA PHE A 584 -0.70 -10.18 10.13
C PHE A 584 -1.93 -9.57 9.49
N GLY A 585 -2.26 -10.01 8.28
CA GLY A 585 -3.29 -9.43 7.44
C GLY A 585 -2.85 -8.14 6.77
N LEU A 586 -2.63 -7.10 7.57
CA LEU A 586 -2.20 -5.77 7.13
C LEU A 586 -0.74 -5.52 7.49
N ALA A 587 -0.05 -4.76 6.65
CA ALA A 587 1.23 -4.16 7.01
C ALA A 587 0.98 -3.01 7.99
N ARG A 588 1.43 -3.18 9.23
CA ARG A 588 1.29 -2.23 10.33
C ARG A 588 2.64 -1.70 10.73
N ASP A 589 3.04 -0.63 10.05
CA ASP A 589 4.31 0.02 10.32
C ASP A 589 4.24 0.90 11.57
N ARG A 590 3.04 1.36 11.97
CA ARG A 590 2.83 2.15 13.20
C ARG A 590 2.51 1.27 14.41
N GLN A 591 3.03 1.65 15.59
CA GLN A 591 2.72 0.97 16.85
C GLN A 591 1.22 1.02 17.17
N ALA A 592 0.54 2.16 16.98
CA ALA A 592 -0.91 2.27 17.21
C ALA A 592 -1.75 1.26 16.39
N GLU A 593 -1.31 0.94 15.17
CA GLU A 593 -1.99 -0.08 14.35
C GLU A 593 -1.78 -1.47 14.95
N ARG A 594 -0.55 -1.77 15.43
CA ARG A 594 -0.22 -3.03 16.10
C ARG A 594 -0.95 -3.17 17.44
N ASP A 595 -1.04 -2.10 18.21
CA ASP A 595 -1.77 -2.03 19.47
C ASP A 595 -3.28 -2.21 19.24
N SER A 596 -3.82 -1.66 18.16
CA SER A 596 -5.21 -1.91 17.76
C SER A 596 -5.46 -3.38 17.46
N LEU A 597 -4.53 -4.07 16.79
CA LEU A 597 -4.64 -5.52 16.57
C LEU A 597 -4.44 -6.30 17.88
N PHE A 598 -3.48 -5.91 18.72
CA PHE A 598 -3.26 -6.50 20.03
C PHE A 598 -4.52 -6.41 20.89
N GLU A 599 -5.14 -5.23 20.95
CA GLU A 599 -6.36 -4.98 21.71
C GLU A 599 -7.54 -5.73 21.13
N MET A 600 -7.67 -5.80 19.80
CA MET A 600 -8.66 -6.63 19.14
C MET A 600 -8.50 -8.11 19.53
N LEU A 601 -7.31 -8.69 19.41
CA LEU A 601 -7.01 -10.07 19.83
C LEU A 601 -7.30 -10.29 21.32
N ARG A 602 -6.88 -9.34 22.17
CA ARG A 602 -7.11 -9.37 23.62
C ARG A 602 -8.58 -9.29 24.00
N THR A 603 -9.41 -8.59 23.22
CA THR A 603 -10.83 -8.37 23.57
C THR A 603 -11.75 -9.44 23.00
N THR A 604 -11.39 -10.06 21.87
CA THR A 604 -12.16 -11.12 21.21
C THR A 604 -11.86 -12.50 21.81
N ASP A 605 -11.03 -13.30 21.14
CA ASP A 605 -10.94 -14.74 21.37
C ASP A 605 -9.70 -15.16 22.19
N PHE A 606 -8.83 -14.20 22.55
CA PHE A 606 -7.54 -14.51 23.15
C PHE A 606 -7.23 -13.77 24.47
N LYS A 607 -6.33 -14.36 25.26
CA LYS A 607 -5.67 -13.74 26.41
C LYS A 607 -4.19 -13.55 26.08
N PRO A 608 -3.64 -12.33 26.13
CA PRO A 608 -2.21 -12.11 25.93
C PRO A 608 -1.42 -12.78 27.04
N VAL A 609 -0.29 -13.40 26.67
CA VAL A 609 0.59 -14.08 27.62
C VAL A 609 1.92 -13.34 27.74
N GLU A 610 2.63 -13.17 26.62
CA GLU A 610 3.95 -12.51 26.61
C GLU A 610 4.32 -12.02 25.21
N ARG A 611 5.22 -11.03 25.13
CA ARG A 611 5.87 -10.62 23.89
C ARG A 611 7.13 -11.46 23.70
N LEU A 612 7.19 -12.24 22.61
CA LEU A 612 8.29 -13.18 22.35
C LEU A 612 9.52 -12.47 21.76
N CYS A 613 9.31 -11.62 20.75
CA CYS A 613 10.39 -10.82 20.18
C CYS A 613 9.84 -9.54 19.55
N PHE A 614 10.68 -8.50 19.55
CA PHE A 614 10.40 -7.22 18.89
C PHE A 614 11.64 -6.77 18.13
N GLN A 615 11.51 -6.64 16.82
CA GLN A 615 12.54 -6.12 15.94
C GLN A 615 11.85 -5.39 14.80
N GLU A 616 11.83 -4.05 14.89
CA GLU A 616 11.09 -3.20 13.97
C GLU A 616 11.35 -3.58 12.49
N PRO A 617 10.30 -3.80 11.68
CA PRO A 617 8.89 -3.59 12.01
C PRO A 617 8.22 -4.73 12.78
N TYR A 618 8.81 -5.92 12.86
CA TYR A 618 8.20 -7.17 13.34
C TYR A 618 7.98 -7.21 14.87
N GLU A 619 6.79 -7.62 15.29
CA GLU A 619 6.42 -7.71 16.71
C GLU A 619 5.62 -8.99 16.99
N TYR A 620 6.26 -9.98 17.58
CA TYR A 620 5.64 -11.28 17.85
C TYR A 620 5.13 -11.39 19.28
N TRP A 621 3.83 -11.65 19.40
CA TRP A 621 3.16 -11.89 20.67
C TRP A 621 2.61 -13.30 20.75
N ARG A 622 2.67 -13.86 21.95
CA ARG A 622 1.99 -15.10 22.31
C ARG A 622 0.70 -14.80 23.03
N PHE A 623 -0.35 -15.45 22.56
CA PHE A 623 -1.71 -15.39 23.07
C PHE A 623 -2.22 -16.80 23.36
N ARG A 624 -3.07 -16.92 24.38
CA ARG A 624 -3.78 -18.15 24.73
C ARG A 624 -5.24 -18.04 24.34
N SER A 625 -5.80 -19.03 23.66
CA SER A 625 -7.21 -19.02 23.26
C SER A 625 -8.14 -19.09 24.48
N ARG A 626 -9.26 -18.37 24.41
CA ARG A 626 -10.37 -18.43 25.36
C ARG A 626 -11.35 -19.55 25.03
N LEU A 627 -11.38 -20.00 23.78
CA LEU A 627 -12.22 -21.08 23.28
C LEU A 627 -11.58 -22.43 23.66
N ILE A 628 -11.37 -22.65 24.95
CA ILE A 628 -10.80 -23.90 25.45
C ILE A 628 -11.83 -25.01 25.21
N HIS A 629 -11.62 -25.79 24.14
CA HIS A 629 -12.40 -26.99 23.85
C HIS A 629 -12.02 -28.06 24.87
N GLY A 630 -12.84 -28.20 25.90
CA GLY A 630 -12.62 -29.20 26.94
C GLY A 630 -12.75 -30.62 26.40
N ALA A 631 -11.62 -31.35 26.28
CA ALA A 631 -11.52 -32.80 26.50
C ALA A 631 -10.07 -33.35 26.50
N ALA A 632 -9.05 -32.61 26.91
CA ALA A 632 -7.76 -33.20 27.27
C ALA A 632 -7.04 -32.35 28.33
N ARG A 633 -7.32 -32.66 29.58
CA ARG A 633 -6.54 -32.24 30.75
C ARG A 633 -5.13 -32.85 30.65
N ILE A 634 -4.16 -32.12 30.09
CA ILE A 634 -2.73 -32.32 30.38
C ILE A 634 -2.12 -30.94 30.69
N THR A 635 -2.09 -30.64 31.99
CA THR A 635 -1.08 -29.83 32.71
C THR A 635 -0.36 -28.68 31.97
N VAL A 636 -1.10 -27.73 31.39
CA VAL A 636 -0.57 -26.36 31.15
C VAL A 636 -0.73 -25.48 32.41
N LEU A 637 -1.54 -25.91 33.38
CA LEU A 637 -1.81 -25.18 34.62
C LEU A 637 -0.71 -25.33 35.70
N ASP A 638 0.29 -26.19 35.52
CA ASP A 638 1.36 -26.39 36.51
C ASP A 638 2.68 -25.66 36.20
N ALA A 639 2.86 -25.11 34.99
CA ALA A 639 4.05 -24.32 34.66
C ALA A 639 4.02 -22.90 35.28
N ASP A 640 2.82 -22.32 35.43
CA ASP A 640 2.63 -20.99 36.04
C ASP A 640 2.68 -21.03 37.59
N ARG A 641 2.90 -22.20 38.22
CA ARG A 641 2.94 -22.38 39.68
C ARG A 641 4.30 -22.77 40.26
N ALA A 642 5.34 -22.91 39.43
CA ALA A 642 6.69 -23.06 39.95
C ALA A 642 7.17 -21.70 40.49
N GLU A 643 7.29 -21.58 41.81
CA GLU A 643 7.96 -20.43 42.43
C GLU A 643 9.33 -20.21 41.76
N PRO A 644 9.71 -18.96 41.45
CA PRO A 644 11.05 -18.69 40.97
C PRO A 644 12.04 -19.12 42.06
N ALA A 645 12.88 -20.10 41.75
CA ALA A 645 13.98 -20.49 42.60
C ALA A 645 14.80 -19.24 42.94
N GLN A 646 14.90 -18.94 44.23
CA GLN A 646 15.68 -17.83 44.76
C GLN A 646 17.10 -17.88 44.18
N PRO A 647 17.58 -16.83 43.51
CA PRO A 647 18.99 -16.72 43.21
C PRO A 647 19.72 -16.50 44.53
N ALA A 648 20.59 -17.44 44.87
CA ALA A 648 21.49 -17.36 46.01
C ALA A 648 22.20 -16.00 46.00
N ALA A 649 22.07 -15.28 47.11
CA ALA A 649 22.70 -13.99 47.34
C ALA A 649 24.22 -14.10 47.24
N ALA A 650 24.78 -13.68 46.11
CA ALA A 650 26.17 -13.24 46.03
C ALA A 650 26.19 -11.71 46.22
N ARG A 651 26.42 -11.29 47.46
CA ARG A 651 26.76 -9.91 47.79
C ARG A 651 28.02 -9.49 47.03
N MET A 652 27.90 -8.55 46.09
CA MET A 652 28.97 -7.60 45.80
C MET A 652 28.38 -6.20 45.81
N ALA A 653 28.63 -5.49 46.90
CA ALA A 653 28.46 -4.05 46.98
C ALA A 653 29.49 -3.39 46.07
N VAL A 654 29.04 -2.57 45.11
CA VAL A 654 29.88 -1.52 44.53
C VAL A 654 29.11 -0.21 44.67
N SER A 655 29.47 0.49 45.74
CA SER A 655 29.30 1.93 45.87
C SER A 655 30.13 2.61 44.79
N ALA A 656 29.52 3.48 43.98
CA ALA A 656 30.24 4.50 43.24
C ALA A 656 29.35 5.74 43.09
N SER A 657 29.69 6.76 43.85
CA SER A 657 29.20 8.14 43.74
C SER A 657 29.45 8.72 42.34
N PRO A 658 28.71 9.75 41.89
CA PRO A 658 28.90 10.34 40.58
C PRO A 658 30.10 11.30 40.62
N GLU A 659 31.19 10.97 39.92
CA GLU A 659 32.23 11.96 39.62
C GLU A 659 31.99 12.66 38.28
N PRO A 660 32.42 13.93 38.13
CA PRO A 660 32.13 14.76 36.98
C PRO A 660 33.02 14.38 35.79
N LEU A 661 32.43 14.31 34.60
CA LEU A 661 33.14 14.12 33.33
C LEU A 661 34.03 15.34 33.03
N ALA A 662 35.27 15.31 33.51
CA ALA A 662 36.32 16.23 33.10
C ALA A 662 36.99 15.75 31.80
N SER A 663 37.15 16.69 30.88
CA SER A 663 37.79 16.52 29.57
C SER A 663 39.25 16.06 29.69
N THR A 664 39.59 14.89 29.14
CA THR A 664 40.99 14.48 28.93
C THR A 664 41.18 13.62 27.66
N SER A 665 42.11 14.09 26.81
CA SER A 665 42.84 13.46 25.68
C SER A 665 42.10 12.61 24.62
N LEU A 666 41.99 13.19 23.42
CA LEU A 666 41.47 12.69 22.13
C LEU A 666 42.30 11.58 21.44
N ARG A 667 42.62 10.46 22.10
CA ARG A 667 43.09 9.25 21.40
C ARG A 667 42.42 8.00 21.96
N GLY A 668 41.40 7.51 21.23
CA GLY A 668 40.79 6.20 21.47
C GLY A 668 39.27 6.18 21.68
N GLN A 669 38.58 7.32 21.74
CA GLN A 669 37.11 7.33 21.87
C GLN A 669 36.43 7.16 20.52
N LEU A 670 35.64 6.09 20.39
CA LEU A 670 34.79 5.81 19.23
C LEU A 670 33.60 6.77 19.12
N PHE A 671 33.19 7.38 20.24
CA PHE A 671 32.06 8.30 20.30
C PHE A 671 32.37 9.52 21.19
N ALA A 672 31.96 10.71 20.74
CA ALA A 672 31.94 11.93 21.55
C ALA A 672 30.49 12.26 21.94
N ILE A 673 30.22 12.57 23.21
CA ILE A 673 28.87 12.98 23.64
C ILE A 673 28.65 14.45 23.25
N THR A 674 27.51 14.76 22.63
CA THR A 674 27.12 16.15 22.33
C THR A 674 26.58 16.86 23.56
N GLY A 675 26.82 18.17 23.64
CA GLY A 675 26.44 18.98 24.79
C GLY A 675 27.52 19.05 25.87
N ASP A 676 27.46 20.13 26.64
CA ASP A 676 28.42 20.46 27.70
C ASP A 676 27.72 20.86 29.02
N LYS A 677 26.39 21.04 29.00
CA LYS A 677 25.56 21.34 30.16
C LYS A 677 24.66 20.16 30.47
N TYR A 678 24.97 19.46 31.56
CA TYR A 678 24.13 18.38 32.07
C TYR A 678 22.92 18.94 32.82
N LEU A 679 21.74 18.42 32.53
CA LEU A 679 20.49 18.79 33.20
C LEU A 679 20.18 17.78 34.31
N THR A 680 19.99 18.28 35.53
CA THR A 680 19.57 17.50 36.70
C THR A 680 18.06 17.58 36.95
N GLU A 681 17.38 18.50 36.26
CA GLU A 681 15.95 18.74 36.34
C GLU A 681 15.39 18.85 34.92
N CYS A 682 14.12 18.45 34.76
CA CYS A 682 13.43 18.53 33.48
C CYS A 682 13.32 20.00 33.03
N PRO A 683 13.77 20.36 31.81
CA PRO A 683 13.70 21.74 31.33
C PRO A 683 12.26 22.26 31.16
N VAL A 684 11.30 21.33 31.07
CA VAL A 684 9.88 21.64 30.88
C VAL A 684 9.18 21.87 32.21
N CYS A 685 9.26 20.92 33.15
CA CYS A 685 8.47 20.94 34.40
C CYS A 685 9.29 21.05 35.69
N GLN A 686 10.63 21.10 35.60
CA GLN A 686 11.56 21.19 36.74
C GLN A 686 11.57 19.98 37.70
N SER A 687 10.94 18.86 37.33
CA SER A 687 11.04 17.62 38.10
C SER A 687 12.43 16.99 37.97
N ASP A 688 12.93 16.40 39.05
CA ASP A 688 14.14 15.57 39.11
C ASP A 688 13.89 14.10 38.72
N ASP A 689 12.62 13.72 38.51
CA ASP A 689 12.19 12.38 38.10
C ASP A 689 12.45 12.14 36.60
N ILE A 690 13.72 11.88 36.29
CA ILE A 690 14.26 11.77 34.92
C ILE A 690 14.88 10.37 34.72
N ALA A 691 14.46 9.70 33.66
CA ALA A 691 15.05 8.46 33.17
C ALA A 691 15.85 8.69 31.88
N LYS A 692 16.89 7.88 31.66
CA LYS A 692 17.61 7.87 30.37
C LYS A 692 16.75 7.16 29.34
N LEU A 693 16.60 7.75 28.15
CA LEU A 693 15.76 7.19 27.09
C LEU A 693 16.59 6.68 25.91
N TRP A 694 17.21 7.58 25.15
CA TRP A 694 17.95 7.24 23.94
C TRP A 694 19.38 7.74 23.98
N ARG A 695 20.28 6.96 23.38
CA ARG A 695 21.69 7.30 23.14
C ARG A 695 21.97 6.94 21.68
N MET A 696 21.98 7.94 20.81
CA MET A 696 21.96 7.78 19.35
C MET A 696 23.25 8.33 18.73
N PRO A 697 24.12 7.50 18.12
CA PRO A 697 25.23 7.99 17.33
C PRO A 697 24.68 8.56 16.03
N ALA A 698 24.86 9.85 15.78
CA ALA A 698 24.39 10.49 14.55
C ALA A 698 25.55 11.09 13.75
N THR A 699 25.47 10.93 12.43
CA THR A 699 26.38 11.54 11.47
C THR A 699 25.66 12.66 10.73
N THR A 700 26.33 13.79 10.59
CA THR A 700 25.84 14.91 9.78
C THR A 700 26.01 14.57 8.32
N LEU A 701 24.93 14.63 7.56
CA LEU A 701 24.90 14.41 6.12
C LEU A 701 25.35 15.68 5.38
N PRO A 702 26.09 15.54 4.26
CA PRO A 702 26.44 16.68 3.41
C PRO A 702 25.19 17.30 2.75
N GLU A 703 24.16 16.51 2.49
CA GLU A 703 22.88 16.95 1.95
C GLU A 703 21.73 16.41 2.82
N PRO A 704 20.71 17.22 3.13
CA PRO A 704 19.55 16.74 3.89
C PRO A 704 18.76 15.68 3.10
N ILE A 705 18.31 14.63 3.78
CA ILE A 705 17.38 13.65 3.23
C ILE A 705 15.97 13.90 3.78
N GLN A 706 14.96 13.43 3.06
CA GLN A 706 13.58 13.50 3.54
C GLN A 706 13.14 12.16 4.14
N VAL A 707 12.75 12.17 5.41
CA VAL A 707 12.26 11.00 6.14
C VAL A 707 10.96 11.38 6.83
N PHE A 708 9.90 10.60 6.63
CA PHE A 708 8.56 10.89 7.15
C PHE A 708 8.04 12.32 6.85
N GLY A 709 8.43 12.88 5.70
CA GLY A 709 8.05 14.24 5.30
C GLY A 709 8.89 15.36 5.90
N GLY A 710 9.76 15.08 6.88
CA GLY A 710 10.72 16.04 7.45
C GLY A 710 12.10 15.98 6.79
N TYR A 711 12.86 17.09 6.85
CA TYR A 711 14.25 17.14 6.38
C TYR A 711 15.22 16.81 7.50
N PHE A 712 16.16 15.91 7.23
CA PHE A 712 17.15 15.41 8.17
C PHE A 712 18.54 15.62 7.60
N ASN A 713 19.34 16.44 8.29
CA ASN A 713 20.77 16.59 8.04
C ASN A 713 21.61 15.75 9.00
N GLN A 714 20.99 15.02 9.93
CA GLN A 714 21.64 14.13 10.88
C GLN A 714 20.86 12.82 10.91
N ILE A 715 21.56 11.70 10.69
CA ILE A 715 20.95 10.36 10.75
C ILE A 715 21.76 9.44 11.65
N PRO A 716 21.11 8.47 12.32
CA PRO A 716 21.84 7.43 13.02
C PRO A 716 22.72 6.62 12.06
N THR A 717 24.01 6.47 12.37
CA THR A 717 24.90 5.61 11.56
C THR A 717 25.86 4.83 12.44
N LEU A 718 26.44 3.76 11.88
CA LEU A 718 27.53 2.99 12.50
C LEU A 718 28.92 3.57 12.19
N GLN A 719 28.99 4.79 11.65
CA GLN A 719 30.26 5.45 11.36
C GLN A 719 30.99 5.77 12.65
N ILE A 720 32.29 5.45 12.71
CA ILE A 720 33.16 5.78 13.83
C ILE A 720 34.38 6.58 13.32
N PRO A 721 34.79 7.66 14.02
CA PRO A 721 34.15 8.20 15.22
C PRO A 721 32.82 8.91 14.92
N ALA A 722 31.88 8.86 15.87
CA ALA A 722 30.56 9.52 15.75
C ALA A 722 30.23 10.41 16.96
N THR A 723 29.27 11.32 16.78
CA THR A 723 28.72 12.12 17.88
C THR A 723 27.48 11.43 18.45
N MET A 724 27.45 11.21 19.76
CA MET A 724 26.37 10.59 20.50
C MET A 724 25.41 11.66 21.02
N PHE A 725 24.15 11.59 20.61
CA PHE A 725 23.06 12.41 21.09
C PHE A 725 22.26 11.66 22.13
N CYS A 726 22.07 12.30 23.29
CA CYS A 726 21.54 11.67 24.48
C CYS A 726 20.19 12.29 24.81
N PHE A 727 19.10 11.53 24.73
CA PHE A 727 17.77 11.99 25.13
C PHE A 727 17.34 11.31 26.42
N ASP A 728 16.78 12.09 27.33
CA ASP A 728 16.22 11.65 28.60
C ASP A 728 14.69 11.89 28.60
N PHE A 729 13.99 11.25 29.52
CA PHE A 729 12.53 11.24 29.66
C PHE A 729 12.15 11.69 31.07
N CYS A 730 11.24 12.66 31.20
CA CYS A 730 10.69 13.05 32.49
C CYS A 730 9.40 12.28 32.78
N HIS A 731 9.35 11.54 33.89
CA HIS A 731 8.14 10.79 34.30
C HIS A 731 7.03 11.68 34.85
N THR A 732 7.35 12.88 35.33
CA THR A 732 6.37 13.80 35.90
C THR A 732 5.51 14.48 34.83
N CYS A 733 6.13 15.02 33.78
CA CYS A 733 5.39 15.72 32.72
C CYS A 733 5.39 15.00 31.38
N GLU A 734 6.07 13.85 31.27
CA GLU A 734 6.11 13.06 30.04
C GLU A 734 6.68 13.90 28.88
N SER A 735 7.88 14.44 29.09
CA SER A 735 8.64 15.14 28.04
C SER A 735 9.94 14.42 27.76
N ILE A 736 10.32 14.35 26.48
CA ILE A 736 11.64 13.87 26.05
C ILE A 736 12.50 15.10 25.78
N PHE A 737 13.73 15.11 26.27
CA PHE A 737 14.65 16.22 26.02
C PHE A 737 16.10 15.77 25.88
N LEU A 738 16.90 16.53 25.12
CA LEU A 738 18.33 16.32 24.95
C LEU A 738 19.07 16.59 26.29
N ASN A 739 19.95 15.69 26.72
CA ASN A 739 20.79 15.81 27.91
C ASN A 739 22.11 15.03 27.77
N PRO A 740 23.28 15.69 27.69
CA PRO A 740 23.49 17.13 27.93
C PRO A 740 23.05 18.01 26.76
N VAL A 741 22.69 19.26 27.07
CA VAL A 741 22.40 20.30 26.07
C VAL A 741 23.65 21.14 25.77
N GLN A 742 23.67 21.82 24.62
CA GLN A 742 24.74 22.74 24.27
C GLN A 742 24.51 24.11 24.92
N SER A 743 25.48 24.59 25.70
CA SER A 743 25.41 25.91 26.34
C SER A 743 25.51 27.08 25.35
N GLN A 744 26.01 26.84 24.13
CA GLN A 744 26.34 27.89 23.15
C GLN A 744 25.40 27.96 21.92
N GLU A 745 24.36 27.12 21.86
CA GLU A 745 23.51 27.00 20.65
C GLU A 745 22.89 28.36 20.23
N LYS A 746 22.40 29.13 21.20
CA LYS A 746 21.84 30.47 21.00
C LYS A 746 22.82 31.48 20.40
N ALA A 747 24.11 31.40 20.74
CA ALA A 747 25.11 32.33 20.23
C ALA A 747 25.31 32.16 18.71
N SER A 748 25.27 30.91 18.24
CA SER A 748 25.33 30.62 16.80
C SER A 748 24.09 31.16 16.08
N TYR A 749 22.91 30.97 16.68
CA TYR A 749 21.63 31.42 16.13
C TYR A 749 21.54 32.95 16.02
N ARG A 750 22.03 33.70 17.01
CA ARG A 750 22.02 35.18 17.00
C ARG A 750 22.63 35.81 15.73
N THR A 751 23.56 35.10 15.08
CA THR A 751 24.33 35.64 13.95
C THR A 751 23.90 35.13 12.56
N THR A 752 22.91 34.23 12.51
CA THR A 752 22.47 33.56 11.27
C THR A 752 21.75 34.50 10.29
N ASP A 753 21.83 34.20 8.99
CA ASP A 753 21.14 34.91 7.92
C ASP A 753 20.29 33.96 7.03
N HIS A 754 20.09 32.72 7.48
CA HIS A 754 19.49 31.63 6.70
C HIS A 754 18.11 32.00 6.12
N TYR A 755 17.18 32.48 6.96
CA TYR A 755 15.81 32.78 6.53
C TYR A 755 15.72 33.99 5.60
N ILE A 756 16.63 34.97 5.71
CA ILE A 756 16.70 36.09 4.76
C ILE A 756 17.00 35.56 3.35
N ARG A 757 17.88 34.55 3.23
CA ARG A 757 18.20 33.92 1.94
C ARG A 757 17.07 33.03 1.46
N LYS A 758 16.50 32.22 2.35
CA LYS A 758 15.42 31.27 2.03
C LYS A 758 14.16 31.96 1.52
N MET A 759 13.73 33.05 2.16
CA MET A 759 12.45 33.71 1.86
C MET A 759 12.46 34.58 0.57
N ARG A 760 13.52 34.52 -0.24
CA ARG A 760 13.58 35.20 -1.56
C ARG A 760 12.72 34.54 -2.63
N ASN A 761 12.34 33.27 -2.46
CA ASN A 761 11.51 32.52 -3.41
C ASN A 761 10.03 32.57 -2.99
N SER A 762 9.11 32.87 -3.91
CA SER A 762 7.66 32.93 -3.65
C SER A 762 7.05 31.57 -3.26
N ALA A 763 7.63 30.45 -3.71
CA ALA A 763 7.13 29.11 -3.36
C ALA A 763 7.27 28.80 -1.86
N GLU A 764 8.30 29.34 -1.20
CA GLU A 764 8.57 29.13 0.24
C GLU A 764 7.53 29.84 1.13
N TRP A 765 6.82 30.84 0.61
CA TRP A 765 5.78 31.56 1.35
C TRP A 765 4.48 30.75 1.51
N ALA A 766 4.21 29.82 0.60
CA ALA A 766 2.94 29.07 0.58
C ALA A 766 2.73 28.27 1.88
N GLY A 767 3.76 27.59 2.38
CA GLY A 767 3.67 26.82 3.64
C GLY A 767 3.36 27.69 4.86
N TYR A 768 3.94 28.90 4.94
CA TYR A 768 3.62 29.85 6.00
C TYR A 768 2.20 30.40 5.87
N GLU A 769 1.71 30.63 4.65
CA GLU A 769 0.32 31.05 4.44
C GLU A 769 -0.69 29.98 4.84
N GLU A 770 -0.40 28.71 4.58
CA GLU A 770 -1.23 27.59 5.02
C GLU A 770 -1.33 27.54 6.55
N VAL A 771 -0.20 27.62 7.27
CA VAL A 771 -0.20 27.64 8.74
C VAL A 771 -0.91 28.89 9.28
N TYR A 772 -0.70 30.06 8.67
CA TYR A 772 -1.43 31.27 9.03
C TYR A 772 -2.94 31.08 8.89
N ASN A 773 -3.42 30.51 7.78
CA ASN A 773 -4.85 30.25 7.56
C ASN A 773 -5.41 29.26 8.61
N VAL A 774 -4.60 28.32 9.09
CA VAL A 774 -4.99 27.38 10.13
C VAL A 774 -5.28 28.10 11.45
N PHE A 775 -4.43 29.01 11.89
CA PHE A 775 -4.64 29.70 13.17
C PHE A 775 -5.46 30.99 13.05
N SER A 776 -5.60 31.58 11.86
CA SER A 776 -6.27 32.87 11.67
C SER A 776 -7.74 32.85 12.10
N ARG A 777 -8.39 31.68 12.01
CA ARG A 777 -9.77 31.46 12.49
C ARG A 777 -9.94 31.65 14.00
N TRP A 778 -8.85 31.54 14.77
CA TRP A 778 -8.87 31.66 16.21
C TRP A 778 -8.48 33.05 16.71
N ILE A 779 -8.07 33.95 15.81
CA ILE A 779 -7.77 35.33 16.15
C ILE A 779 -9.07 36.05 16.55
N PRO A 780 -9.16 36.65 17.76
CA PRO A 780 -10.35 37.38 18.20
C PRO A 780 -10.80 38.43 17.17
N ALA A 781 -12.11 38.53 16.92
CA ALA A 781 -12.64 39.38 15.86
C ALA A 781 -12.28 40.88 16.03
N ASP A 782 -12.14 41.31 17.28
CA ASP A 782 -11.75 42.65 17.71
C ASP A 782 -10.23 42.82 17.89
N ALA A 783 -9.42 41.81 17.54
CA ALA A 783 -7.96 41.89 17.65
C ALA A 783 -7.37 42.92 16.67
N THR A 784 -6.53 43.81 17.21
CA THR A 784 -5.81 44.87 16.50
C THR A 784 -4.29 44.87 16.77
N VAL A 785 -3.83 44.11 17.77
CA VAL A 785 -2.41 43.94 18.13
C VAL A 785 -2.05 42.45 18.07
N MET A 786 -1.16 42.09 17.14
CA MET A 786 -0.59 40.74 17.05
C MET A 786 0.89 40.76 17.37
N LEU A 787 1.34 39.76 18.13
CA LEU A 787 2.75 39.50 18.41
C LEU A 787 3.13 38.13 17.86
N ASP A 788 4.28 38.02 17.22
CA ASP A 788 4.87 36.76 16.78
C ASP A 788 6.18 36.54 17.54
N ALA A 789 6.23 35.49 18.36
CA ALA A 789 7.38 35.12 19.16
C ALA A 789 8.21 34.06 18.44
N ALA A 790 9.53 34.25 18.39
CA ALA A 790 10.42 33.51 17.48
C ALA A 790 10.01 33.69 16.00
N CYS A 791 9.78 34.94 15.60
CA CYS A 791 9.13 35.25 14.33
C CYS A 791 9.99 35.08 13.08
N GLY A 792 11.26 34.68 13.20
CA GLY A 792 12.18 34.60 12.08
C GLY A 792 12.33 35.95 11.37
N VAL A 793 12.03 36.00 10.08
CA VAL A 793 12.04 37.26 9.30
C VAL A 793 10.66 37.91 9.19
N GLY A 794 9.74 37.55 10.09
CA GLY A 794 8.40 38.13 10.23
C GLY A 794 7.39 37.54 9.25
N GLN A 795 7.54 36.26 8.89
CA GLN A 795 6.71 35.60 7.87
C GLN A 795 5.21 35.75 8.17
N TYR A 796 4.77 35.41 9.38
CA TYR A 796 3.36 35.51 9.75
C TYR A 796 2.87 36.96 9.88
N LEU A 797 3.72 37.86 10.38
CA LEU A 797 3.40 39.29 10.46
C LEU A 797 3.21 39.91 9.07
N GLN A 798 4.04 39.54 8.09
CA GLN A 798 3.89 39.98 6.71
C GLN A 798 2.59 39.43 6.10
N ILE A 799 2.27 38.17 6.32
CA ILE A 799 1.01 37.56 5.84
C ILE A 799 -0.19 38.27 6.48
N ALA A 800 -0.15 38.52 7.79
CA ALA A 800 -1.18 39.26 8.53
C ALA A 800 -1.39 40.67 7.96
N ARG A 801 -0.29 41.39 7.70
CA ARG A 801 -0.28 42.73 7.09
C ARG A 801 -0.88 42.72 5.67
N ARG A 802 -0.54 41.72 4.85
CA ARG A 802 -1.04 41.60 3.47
C ARG A 802 -2.53 41.21 3.41
N LYS A 803 -2.95 40.22 4.18
CA LYS A 803 -4.33 39.70 4.14
C LYS A 803 -5.32 40.63 4.82
N HIS A 804 -4.89 41.38 5.83
CA HIS A 804 -5.76 42.26 6.61
C HIS A 804 -5.10 43.62 6.88
N PRO A 805 -4.84 44.43 5.84
CA PRO A 805 -4.05 45.67 5.95
C PRO A 805 -4.65 46.73 6.88
N HIS A 806 -5.97 46.69 7.12
CA HIS A 806 -6.67 47.65 7.96
C HIS A 806 -7.02 47.12 9.36
N ARG A 807 -6.78 45.83 9.63
CA ARG A 807 -7.13 45.22 10.94
C ARG A 807 -6.09 45.57 12.00
N TRP A 808 -4.81 45.50 11.63
CA TRP A 808 -3.72 45.53 12.59
C TRP A 808 -3.24 46.96 12.83
N ARG A 809 -3.43 47.44 14.05
CA ARG A 809 -2.84 48.69 14.54
C ARG A 809 -1.35 48.50 14.83
N ARG A 810 -0.95 47.30 15.28
CA ARG A 810 0.44 46.98 15.63
C ARG A 810 0.72 45.50 15.37
N LEU A 811 1.88 45.23 14.75
CA LEU A 811 2.40 43.90 14.46
C LEU A 811 3.81 43.81 15.04
N ILE A 812 4.00 43.01 16.09
CA ILE A 812 5.22 42.97 16.90
C ILE A 812 5.96 41.66 16.65
N GLY A 813 7.21 41.72 16.21
CA GLY A 813 8.09 40.56 16.06
C GLY A 813 9.11 40.46 17.19
N LEU A 814 9.22 39.31 17.83
CA LEU A 814 10.28 39.00 18.78
C LEU A 814 11.18 37.92 18.18
N GLU A 815 12.46 38.22 18.04
CA GLU A 815 13.41 37.33 17.37
C GLU A 815 14.80 37.46 18.02
N LEU A 816 15.48 36.33 18.19
CA LEU A 816 16.81 36.27 18.80
C LEU A 816 17.91 36.75 17.83
N ALA A 817 17.75 36.49 16.53
CA ALA A 817 18.73 36.84 15.51
C ALA A 817 18.70 38.32 15.12
N GLU A 818 19.78 39.05 15.43
CA GLU A 818 19.90 40.50 15.20
C GLU A 818 19.70 40.87 13.72
N LYS A 819 20.26 40.07 12.81
CA LYS A 819 20.13 40.30 11.36
C LYS A 819 18.68 40.19 10.88
N TYR A 820 17.88 39.29 11.46
CA TYR A 820 16.49 39.13 11.09
C TYR A 820 15.66 40.33 11.58
N VAL A 821 15.94 40.81 12.78
CA VAL A 821 15.31 42.02 13.33
C VAL A 821 15.65 43.24 12.49
N ASP A 822 16.92 43.43 12.13
CA ASP A 822 17.33 44.53 11.25
C ASP A 822 16.65 44.46 9.87
N TYR A 823 16.50 43.25 9.32
CA TYR A 823 15.77 43.03 8.07
C TYR A 823 14.29 43.42 8.23
N MET A 824 13.60 42.94 9.26
CA MET A 824 12.19 43.25 9.53
C MET A 824 11.94 44.75 9.73
N ARG A 825 12.85 45.44 10.45
CA ARG A 825 12.77 46.89 10.65
C ARG A 825 12.92 47.66 9.34
N LYS A 826 13.80 47.20 8.43
CA LYS A 826 13.92 47.77 7.07
C LYS A 826 12.65 47.57 6.24
N GLU A 827 11.94 46.46 6.46
CA GLU A 827 10.63 46.16 5.85
C GLU A 827 9.44 46.85 6.56
N GLY A 828 9.72 47.72 7.53
CA GLY A 828 8.73 48.52 8.26
C GLY A 828 7.89 47.74 9.27
N LEU A 829 8.40 46.63 9.81
CA LEU A 829 7.79 45.91 10.93
C LEU A 829 8.35 46.40 12.27
N ASP A 830 7.51 46.39 13.31
CA ASP A 830 7.93 46.61 14.70
C ASP A 830 8.57 45.33 15.21
N ALA A 831 9.90 45.29 15.28
CA ALA A 831 10.65 44.07 15.63
C ALA A 831 11.74 44.34 16.68
N HIS A 832 11.96 43.37 17.56
CA HIS A 832 12.87 43.47 18.70
C HIS A 832 13.79 42.26 18.78
N VAL A 833 15.08 42.53 19.02
CA VAL A 833 16.04 41.49 19.42
C VAL A 833 15.64 41.04 20.82
N PHE A 834 15.26 39.77 20.96
CA PHE A 834 14.64 39.27 22.18
C PHE A 834 14.95 37.79 22.42
N ASP A 835 15.54 37.49 23.57
CA ASP A 835 15.75 36.13 24.07
C ASP A 835 14.61 35.76 25.02
N ILE A 836 13.69 34.92 24.52
CA ILE A 836 12.49 34.51 25.25
C ILE A 836 12.76 33.85 26.60
N ASP A 837 13.95 33.26 26.81
CA ASP A 837 14.31 32.62 28.07
C ASP A 837 14.85 33.59 29.13
N THR A 838 15.47 34.70 28.72
CA THR A 838 16.21 35.60 29.64
C THR A 838 15.67 37.02 29.70
N ASP A 839 15.12 37.52 28.60
CA ASP A 839 14.74 38.93 28.49
C ASP A 839 13.36 39.19 29.09
N ASP A 840 13.16 40.39 29.61
CA ASP A 840 11.87 40.82 30.16
C ASP A 840 10.93 41.27 29.04
N LEU A 841 9.86 40.50 28.80
CA LEU A 841 8.87 40.82 27.76
C LEU A 841 8.15 42.14 28.07
N LEU A 842 7.95 42.48 29.34
CA LEU A 842 7.19 43.66 29.75
C LEU A 842 7.95 44.97 29.48
N ALA A 843 9.27 44.88 29.27
CA ALA A 843 10.07 46.01 28.79
C ALA A 843 9.80 46.35 27.31
N VAL A 844 9.26 45.40 26.53
CA VAL A 844 8.95 45.56 25.11
C VAL A 844 7.45 45.80 24.88
N VAL A 845 6.62 45.06 25.61
CA VAL A 845 5.17 45.03 25.44
C VAL A 845 4.47 45.08 26.80
N PRO A 846 3.62 46.09 27.07
CA PRO A 846 2.93 46.18 28.36
C PRO A 846 2.09 44.94 28.66
N GLU A 847 1.93 44.63 29.95
CA GLU A 847 1.04 43.56 30.39
C GLU A 847 -0.38 43.82 29.89
N GLY A 848 -1.08 42.78 29.43
CA GLY A 848 -2.47 42.91 29.02
C GLY A 848 -2.70 43.72 27.74
N SER A 849 -1.69 43.94 26.90
CA SER A 849 -1.80 44.83 25.72
C SER A 849 -1.85 44.11 24.36
N VAL A 850 -1.67 42.78 24.33
CA VAL A 850 -1.68 41.98 23.09
C VAL A 850 -3.01 41.24 22.95
N ASP A 851 -3.57 41.24 21.73
CA ASP A 851 -4.83 40.53 21.44
C ASP A 851 -4.57 39.08 20.99
N PHE A 852 -3.53 38.86 20.20
CA PHE A 852 -3.17 37.56 19.67
C PHE A 852 -1.65 37.35 19.62
N ILE A 853 -1.19 36.18 20.04
CA ILE A 853 0.22 35.77 19.94
C ILE A 853 0.33 34.52 19.06
N SER A 854 1.27 34.49 18.13
CA SER A 854 1.78 33.25 17.52
C SER A 854 3.16 32.89 18.10
N PHE A 855 3.37 31.61 18.37
CA PHE A 855 4.64 31.05 18.84
C PHE A 855 4.86 29.69 18.13
N CYS A 856 5.22 29.76 16.86
CA CYS A 856 5.30 28.61 15.97
C CYS A 856 6.73 28.13 15.83
N GLU A 857 6.97 26.83 15.99
CA GLU A 857 8.29 26.19 15.85
C GLU A 857 9.36 26.85 16.75
N GLY A 858 8.94 27.42 17.88
CA GLY A 858 9.83 28.00 18.88
C GLY A 858 9.88 27.19 20.18
N PHE A 859 8.81 26.46 20.51
CA PHE A 859 8.67 25.75 21.78
C PHE A 859 9.78 24.72 22.00
N GLU A 860 10.16 24.00 20.96
CA GLU A 860 11.18 22.95 21.03
C GLU A 860 12.62 23.48 21.17
N HIS A 861 12.86 24.78 20.95
CA HIS A 861 14.19 25.39 20.93
C HIS A 861 14.51 26.27 22.16
N VAL A 862 13.52 26.50 23.03
CA VAL A 862 13.71 27.32 24.23
C VAL A 862 14.16 26.46 25.41
N GLU A 863 14.98 27.04 26.29
CA GLU A 863 15.50 26.32 27.45
C GLU A 863 14.42 26.04 28.50
N ARG A 864 13.44 26.95 28.64
CA ARG A 864 12.38 26.87 29.65
C ARG A 864 11.00 27.10 29.01
N PRO A 865 10.46 26.13 28.26
CA PRO A 865 9.25 26.33 27.45
C PRO A 865 8.00 26.71 28.24
N LEU A 866 7.78 26.16 29.43
CA LEU A 866 6.62 26.57 30.25
C LEU A 866 6.76 28.01 30.77
N ALA A 867 7.98 28.44 31.11
CA ALA A 867 8.23 29.82 31.51
C ALA A 867 8.02 30.79 30.33
N ALA A 868 8.42 30.38 29.11
CA ALA A 868 8.15 31.13 27.89
C ALA A 868 6.63 31.29 27.65
N LEU A 869 5.85 30.20 27.73
CA LEU A 869 4.39 30.28 27.58
C LEU A 869 3.75 31.16 28.66
N HIS A 870 4.17 31.03 29.92
CA HIS A 870 3.67 31.88 31.00
C HIS A 870 3.96 33.37 30.74
N LYS A 871 5.18 33.69 30.30
CA LYS A 871 5.58 35.06 29.94
C LYS A 871 4.73 35.61 28.78
N LEU A 872 4.49 34.82 27.74
CA LEU A 872 3.65 35.23 26.60
C LEU A 872 2.19 35.43 27.01
N LEU A 873 1.63 34.55 27.85
CA LEU A 873 0.27 34.71 28.38
C LEU A 873 0.14 35.99 29.23
N ALA A 874 1.18 36.42 29.95
CA ALA A 874 1.14 37.68 30.71
C ALA A 874 0.91 38.90 29.80
N ALA A 875 1.50 38.94 28.61
CA ALA A 875 1.32 40.04 27.66
C ALA A 875 -0.08 40.10 27.03
N LEU A 876 -0.84 38.99 27.02
CA LEU A 876 -2.21 38.97 26.51
C LEU A 876 -3.17 39.75 27.42
N ARG A 877 -4.10 40.48 26.80
CA ARG A 877 -5.28 40.99 27.50
C ARG A 877 -6.20 39.85 27.94
N PRO A 878 -7.14 40.06 28.88
CA PRO A 878 -8.21 39.10 29.15
C PRO A 878 -8.99 38.74 27.87
N GLY A 879 -9.14 37.43 27.60
CA GLY A 879 -9.75 36.91 26.37
C GLY A 879 -8.84 36.96 25.13
N GLY A 880 -7.60 37.46 25.26
CA GLY A 880 -6.57 37.35 24.23
C GLY A 880 -6.11 35.89 24.08
N ARG A 881 -5.55 35.55 22.91
CA ARG A 881 -5.20 34.15 22.59
C ARG A 881 -3.76 33.97 22.15
N LEU A 882 -3.16 32.84 22.54
CA LEU A 882 -1.84 32.38 22.13
C LEU A 882 -2.00 31.10 21.30
N PHE A 883 -1.60 31.14 20.03
CA PHE A 883 -1.40 29.95 19.21
C PHE A 883 0.07 29.53 19.28
N PHE A 884 0.33 28.27 19.60
CA PHE A 884 1.69 27.74 19.55
C PHE A 884 1.74 26.32 19.00
N THR A 885 2.91 25.94 18.49
CA THR A 885 3.20 24.56 18.08
C THR A 885 4.31 23.99 18.93
N ALA A 886 4.28 22.67 19.15
CA ALA A 886 5.32 21.95 19.87
C ALA A 886 5.54 20.58 19.24
N GLN A 887 6.78 20.11 19.21
CA GLN A 887 7.08 18.74 18.79
C GLN A 887 6.44 17.77 19.77
N ARG A 888 5.83 16.72 19.24
CA ARG A 888 5.19 15.71 20.06
C ARG A 888 5.78 14.34 19.80
N TYR A 889 5.70 13.48 20.81
CA TYR A 889 5.88 12.04 20.64
C TYR A 889 4.56 11.34 20.98
N GLY A 890 4.36 10.15 20.45
CA GLY A 890 3.12 9.38 20.60
C GLY A 890 3.05 8.25 19.57
N GLU A 891 2.15 7.30 19.78
CA GLU A 891 2.04 6.08 18.96
C GLU A 891 1.67 6.35 17.49
N ASP A 892 1.06 7.51 17.23
CA ASP A 892 0.66 7.98 15.90
C ASP A 892 1.65 8.98 15.27
N VAL A 893 2.75 9.29 15.97
CA VAL A 893 3.79 10.22 15.48
C VAL A 893 4.63 9.55 14.39
N ARG A 894 4.71 10.21 13.23
CA ARG A 894 5.59 9.84 12.11
C ARG A 894 6.69 10.89 11.97
N ALA A 895 7.57 10.97 12.97
CA ALA A 895 8.73 11.85 12.98
C ALA A 895 9.95 11.07 13.47
N ALA A 896 11.11 11.26 12.83
CA ALA A 896 12.37 10.81 13.41
C ALA A 896 12.87 11.85 14.42
N VAL A 897 13.63 11.37 15.41
CA VAL A 897 14.27 12.21 16.44
C VAL A 897 15.28 13.13 15.76
N ARG A 898 15.13 14.43 15.98
CA ARG A 898 15.96 15.49 15.41
C ARG A 898 16.79 16.13 16.52
N PRO A 899 18.11 15.95 16.53
CA PRO A 899 18.92 16.58 17.57
C PRO A 899 18.86 18.10 17.60
N GLY A 900 18.54 18.76 16.48
CA GLY A 900 18.28 20.20 16.43
C GLY A 900 16.94 20.63 17.05
N GLU A 901 16.07 19.69 17.43
CA GLU A 901 14.79 19.95 18.11
C GLU A 901 14.83 19.25 19.48
N PRO A 902 15.45 19.89 20.49
CA PRO A 902 15.86 19.19 21.69
C PRO A 902 14.72 18.82 22.65
N ILE A 903 13.47 19.22 22.41
CA ILE A 903 12.34 18.98 23.33
C ILE A 903 11.12 18.44 22.58
N TYR A 904 10.56 17.34 23.07
CA TYR A 904 9.30 16.74 22.65
C TYR A 904 8.35 16.60 23.85
N ILE A 905 7.07 16.86 23.65
CA ILE A 905 6.07 16.76 24.73
C ILE A 905 5.03 15.67 24.45
N GLY A 906 4.57 15.01 25.51
CA GLY A 906 3.50 14.03 25.47
C GLY A 906 2.11 14.61 25.78
N GLU A 907 1.10 13.74 25.71
CA GLU A 907 -0.31 14.08 25.91
C GLU A 907 -0.62 14.59 27.32
N ARG A 908 0.12 14.10 28.32
CA ARG A 908 -0.04 14.52 29.71
C ARG A 908 0.26 16.00 29.88
N LEU A 909 1.44 16.47 29.47
CA LEU A 909 1.76 17.89 29.57
C LEU A 909 0.74 18.74 28.81
N ALA A 910 0.42 18.36 27.56
CA ALA A 910 -0.52 19.10 26.72
C ALA A 910 -1.90 19.27 27.40
N SER A 911 -2.34 18.26 28.16
CA SER A 911 -3.61 18.27 28.89
C SER A 911 -3.53 19.01 30.23
N GLU A 912 -2.35 19.10 30.84
CA GLU A 912 -2.12 19.81 32.11
C GLU A 912 -1.82 21.32 31.92
N LEU A 913 -1.56 21.79 30.69
CA LEU A 913 -1.28 23.21 30.41
C LEU A 913 -2.30 24.19 31.00
N PRO A 914 -3.64 23.97 30.91
CA PRO A 914 -4.62 24.84 31.56
C PRO A 914 -4.35 25.08 33.05
N LEU A 915 -4.02 24.01 33.77
CA LEU A 915 -3.76 24.04 35.22
C LEU A 915 -2.42 24.70 35.52
N ARG A 916 -1.38 24.34 34.75
CA ARG A 916 -0.01 24.83 34.98
C ARG A 916 0.15 26.32 34.63
N LEU A 917 -0.62 26.82 33.67
CA LEU A 917 -0.51 28.18 33.16
C LEU A 917 -1.66 29.10 33.58
N ASN A 918 -2.66 28.58 34.30
CA ASN A 918 -3.89 29.29 34.67
C ASN A 918 -4.57 29.94 33.43
N CYS A 919 -4.83 29.12 32.42
CA CYS A 919 -5.42 29.54 31.14
C CYS A 919 -6.47 28.52 30.66
N ARG A 920 -7.23 28.89 29.62
CA ARG A 920 -8.19 27.99 28.96
C ARG A 920 -7.63 27.45 27.65
N VAL A 921 -7.70 26.14 27.40
CA VAL A 921 -7.43 25.59 26.06
C VAL A 921 -8.67 25.77 25.19
N VAL A 922 -8.53 26.53 24.10
CA VAL A 922 -9.59 26.77 23.10
C VAL A 922 -9.63 25.63 22.08
N VAL A 923 -8.45 25.23 21.61
CA VAL A 923 -8.30 24.11 20.69
C VAL A 923 -6.98 23.38 20.98
N LYS A 924 -7.05 22.05 20.86
CA LYS A 924 -5.91 21.14 20.83
C LYS A 924 -6.10 20.21 19.64
N THR A 925 -5.21 20.29 18.67
CA THR A 925 -5.18 19.38 17.51
C THR A 925 -3.75 18.90 17.28
N THR A 926 -3.58 17.82 16.53
CA THR A 926 -2.28 17.24 16.22
C THR A 926 -2.10 17.10 14.71
N SER A 927 -0.85 17.20 14.24
CA SER A 927 -0.39 16.59 12.99
C SER A 927 0.42 15.34 13.31
N PRO A 928 0.90 14.58 12.31
CA PRO A 928 1.80 13.46 12.56
C PRO A 928 3.09 13.81 13.32
N THR A 929 3.43 15.08 13.52
CA THR A 929 4.70 15.49 14.16
C THR A 929 4.57 16.55 15.26
N ARG A 930 3.47 17.31 15.30
CA ARG A 930 3.32 18.47 16.20
C ARG A 930 1.96 18.52 16.90
N TYR A 931 1.95 19.15 18.08
CA TYR A 931 0.74 19.74 18.67
C TYR A 931 0.49 21.12 18.05
N TYR A 932 -0.78 21.46 17.87
CA TYR A 932 -1.29 22.80 17.57
C TYR A 932 -2.25 23.19 18.68
N MET A 933 -1.89 24.21 19.44
CA MET A 933 -2.58 24.59 20.66
C MET A 933 -3.00 26.06 20.57
N VAL A 934 -4.23 26.35 20.99
CA VAL A 934 -4.66 27.73 21.26
C VAL A 934 -5.03 27.84 22.73
N LEU A 935 -4.32 28.70 23.44
CA LEU A 935 -4.59 29.07 24.82
C LEU A 935 -5.27 30.44 24.86
N GLU A 936 -6.20 30.64 25.78
CA GLU A 936 -6.86 31.90 26.05
C GLU A 936 -6.60 32.30 27.51
N LYS A 937 -6.23 33.57 27.72
CA LYS A 937 -5.96 34.13 29.05
C LYS A 937 -7.25 34.44 29.79
#